data_AF-Q5P0R0-F1
#
_entry.id   AF-Q5P0R0-F1
#
_cell.length_a   1.000
_cell.length_b   1.000
_cell.length_c   1.000
_cell.angle_alpha   90.00
_cell.angle_beta   90.00
_cell.angle_gamma   90.00
#
_symmetry.space_group_name_H-M   'P 1'
#
loop_
_entity.id
_entity.type
_entity.pdbx_description
1 polymer ?
#
loop_
_entity_poly.entity_id
_entity_poly.type
_entity_poly.pdbx_seq_one_letter_code
_entity_poly.pdbx_strand_id
1 'polypeptide(L)'
;MCRCESTSPLRMTFETHMTEPVDTARLDGLLNAHFAGKVVRKDLTKLIKEGANVPVYVLEYLLGMYCASDDEATIQNGMTMVKRILAENYVRPDEAEKIKSKIRESGSYKVIDKVTVKLNEKRDVYEALLSNLGVKNAEVSETFVRQFEKLLVGGIWCIVTLNYRFEENQRGSPFTVTDLKPIQMPNMDMASLFEGRRAFTEDEWIDALIRSTGMEPGCFKDRVKWHLLARMIPLVENNYNFCELGPRGTGKSHIYKEISPNSILVSGGQTTVANLFYNMSARKVGLIGLWDTVAFDEVAGIHFKDHDGVQIMKDYMASGSFSRGREAINANASMVFVGNINQSVESLVKTSHLLAPFPEAMIDSAFFDRFHAYVPGWEIPKMRPEFFTNQYGLIVDYLAEYLREMRKRNFADAIDKWFKLGNNLNQRDTIAVRRTVSGLLKLLYPNGEYDKEAVRRCLEYALEVRRRVKEQLKKIGGMEFYDVHFSYIDLEDSQERFVTVPEQSGGALIPEGRLNPGTLHTISLGESEMPGTYRVEVQAIAGNGKASVSGVAPREAVKVAFDYFKANASRISASIKPGEHDFHLHLLELQHTGTPKAFTLAGLIALCSAALAKSIQPQMVVLGDMSLGGTVVQVRNLAESLQVAFDAGAKRILLPMSSVIDIPTVPGELFAKFQTSFYSDPVDAAFKALGVE
;
A
#
# COMPACT_ATOMS: atom_id res chain seq x y z
N MET A 1 7.36 15.67 51.73
CA MET A 1 6.38 15.37 50.67
C MET A 1 6.83 16.06 49.39
N CYS A 2 7.55 15.36 48.52
CA CYS A 2 7.83 15.78 47.14
C CYS A 2 7.55 14.57 46.26
N ARG A 3 6.52 14.64 45.43
CA ARG A 3 6.22 13.64 44.40
C ARG A 3 6.96 14.06 43.13
N CYS A 4 7.86 13.21 42.64
CA CYS A 4 8.37 13.29 41.27
C CYS A 4 7.33 12.66 40.34
N GLU A 5 6.91 13.42 39.34
CA GLU A 5 6.08 12.96 38.22
C GLU A 5 6.91 12.13 37.25
N SER A 6 6.44 10.93 36.94
CA SER A 6 7.00 10.03 35.95
C SER A 6 6.43 10.35 34.56
N THR A 7 7.29 10.75 33.63
CA THR A 7 6.98 10.89 32.21
C THR A 7 6.90 9.52 31.54
N SER A 8 5.68 9.11 31.16
CA SER A 8 5.43 7.93 30.33
C SER A 8 5.59 8.28 28.85
N PRO A 9 6.19 7.43 28.00
CA PRO A 9 6.15 7.63 26.55
C PRO A 9 4.71 7.36 26.07
N LEU A 10 4.08 8.39 25.50
CA LEU A 10 2.76 8.34 24.88
C LEU A 10 2.75 7.29 23.77
N ARG A 11 2.03 6.18 23.99
CA ARG A 11 1.61 5.26 22.92
C ARG A 11 0.58 5.99 22.07
N MET A 12 1.01 6.59 20.95
CA MET A 12 0.07 7.04 19.92
C MET A 12 -0.38 5.84 19.09
N THR A 13 -1.37 5.11 19.60
CA THR A 13 -2.32 4.45 18.70
C THR A 13 -3.07 5.55 17.95
N PHE A 14 -3.45 5.34 16.68
CA PHE A 14 -4.54 6.10 16.08
C PHE A 14 -5.74 5.97 17.02
N GLU A 15 -5.93 6.93 17.92
CA GLU A 15 -7.13 6.99 18.73
C GLU A 15 -8.28 7.03 17.75
N THR A 16 -9.20 6.09 17.93
CA THR A 16 -10.46 6.05 17.22
C THR A 16 -11.27 7.23 17.74
N HIS A 17 -10.97 8.43 17.25
CA HIS A 17 -11.98 9.48 17.21
C HIS A 17 -13.10 8.90 16.36
N MET A 18 -14.16 8.44 17.01
CA MET A 18 -15.42 8.25 16.33
C MET A 18 -15.87 9.66 15.95
N THR A 19 -15.50 10.10 14.75
CA THR A 19 -16.13 11.27 14.14
C THR A 19 -17.63 10.99 14.11
N GLU A 20 -18.44 11.94 14.59
CA GLU A 20 -19.89 11.81 14.47
C GLU A 20 -20.23 11.64 12.99
N PRO A 21 -21.11 10.69 12.62
CA PRO A 21 -21.43 10.46 11.22
C PRO A 21 -21.96 11.75 10.59
N VAL A 22 -21.34 12.14 9.47
CA VAL A 22 -21.75 13.34 8.72
C VAL A 22 -23.23 13.25 8.39
N ASP A 23 -23.98 14.31 8.68
CA ASP A 23 -25.39 14.38 8.32
C ASP A 23 -25.53 14.35 6.79
N THR A 24 -26.11 13.26 6.31
CA THR A 24 -26.29 13.00 4.88
C THR A 24 -27.09 14.08 4.19
N ALA A 25 -28.16 14.57 4.83
CA ALA A 25 -29.03 15.59 4.23
C ALA A 25 -28.32 16.93 4.08
N ARG A 26 -27.49 17.27 5.09
CA ARG A 26 -26.62 18.44 5.04
C ARG A 26 -25.59 18.33 3.92
N LEU A 27 -24.93 17.17 3.79
CA LEU A 27 -23.92 16.97 2.75
C LEU A 27 -24.51 17.07 1.33
N ASP A 28 -25.70 16.50 1.11
CA ASP A 28 -26.40 16.62 -0.17
C ASP A 28 -26.79 18.08 -0.47
N GLY A 29 -27.23 18.82 0.54
CA GLY A 29 -27.52 20.26 0.42
C GLY A 29 -26.28 21.07 0.02
N LEU A 30 -25.13 20.83 0.66
CA LEU A 30 -23.86 21.48 0.32
C LEU A 30 -23.41 21.16 -1.11
N LEU A 31 -23.49 19.89 -1.50
CA LEU A 31 -23.14 19.45 -2.86
C LEU A 31 -24.02 20.11 -3.92
N ASN A 32 -25.34 20.15 -3.73
CA ASN A 32 -26.25 20.79 -4.67
C ASN A 32 -26.06 22.31 -4.72
N ALA A 33 -25.79 22.97 -3.57
CA ALA A 33 -25.60 24.41 -3.51
C ALA A 33 -24.28 24.87 -4.17
N HIS A 34 -23.16 24.19 -3.89
CA HIS A 34 -21.83 24.63 -4.33
C HIS A 34 -21.34 23.97 -5.62
N PHE A 35 -21.93 22.84 -6.00
CA PHE A 35 -21.57 22.07 -7.19
C PHE A 35 -22.79 21.78 -8.08
N ALA A 36 -23.76 22.69 -8.13
CA ALA A 36 -24.90 22.62 -9.05
C ALA A 36 -24.44 22.33 -10.49
N GLY A 37 -25.10 21.39 -11.18
CA GLY A 37 -24.70 20.95 -12.51
C GLY A 37 -23.49 20.01 -12.56
N LYS A 38 -22.80 19.79 -11.43
CA LYS A 38 -21.56 18.99 -11.32
C LYS A 38 -21.71 17.80 -10.38
N VAL A 39 -22.90 17.59 -9.81
CA VAL A 39 -23.26 16.48 -8.92
C VAL A 39 -24.43 15.68 -9.48
N VAL A 40 -24.50 14.42 -9.11
CA VAL A 40 -25.57 13.50 -9.49
C VAL A 40 -25.85 12.52 -8.36
N ARG A 41 -27.12 12.11 -8.20
CA ARG A 41 -27.47 11.00 -7.29
C ARG A 41 -26.96 9.68 -7.85
N LYS A 42 -26.19 8.95 -7.05
CA LYS A 42 -25.49 7.74 -7.48
C LYS A 42 -26.41 6.51 -7.61
N ASP A 43 -27.61 6.55 -7.05
CA ASP A 43 -28.65 5.52 -7.26
C ASP A 43 -29.16 5.50 -8.71
N LEU A 44 -29.28 6.66 -9.36
CA LEU A 44 -29.74 6.79 -10.75
C LEU A 44 -28.85 6.00 -11.72
N THR A 45 -27.54 6.04 -11.50
CA THR A 45 -26.57 5.25 -12.26
C THR A 45 -26.83 3.76 -12.14
N LYS A 46 -27.17 3.27 -10.94
CA LYS A 46 -27.48 1.85 -10.69
C LYS A 46 -28.73 1.42 -11.45
N LEU A 47 -29.79 2.24 -11.36
CA LEU A 47 -31.09 1.99 -12.01
C LEU A 47 -30.98 1.90 -13.55
N ILE A 48 -30.04 2.63 -14.16
CA ILE A 48 -29.82 2.58 -15.61
C ILE A 48 -28.90 1.42 -16.01
N LYS A 49 -27.87 1.13 -15.21
CA LYS A 49 -26.86 0.11 -15.52
C LYS A 49 -27.44 -1.30 -15.61
N GLU A 50 -28.52 -1.60 -14.89
CA GLU A 50 -29.24 -2.88 -14.99
C GLU A 50 -29.82 -3.15 -16.39
N GLY A 51 -30.02 -2.11 -17.21
CA GLY A 51 -30.58 -2.24 -18.57
C GLY A 51 -29.57 -2.16 -19.73
N ALA A 52 -28.32 -1.75 -19.48
CA ALA A 52 -27.32 -1.53 -20.52
C ALA A 52 -25.87 -1.68 -20.00
N ASN A 53 -25.05 -2.47 -20.72
CA ASN A 53 -23.61 -2.61 -20.43
C ASN A 53 -22.82 -1.40 -20.95
N VAL A 54 -22.92 -0.29 -20.23
CA VAL A 54 -22.31 1.02 -20.55
C VAL A 54 -21.36 1.42 -19.41
N PRO A 55 -20.18 2.00 -19.69
CA PRO A 55 -19.28 2.49 -18.64
C PRO A 55 -19.93 3.52 -17.72
N VAL A 56 -19.57 3.53 -16.43
CA VAL A 56 -20.22 4.41 -15.42
C VAL A 56 -20.07 5.88 -15.77
N TYR A 57 -18.89 6.33 -16.17
CA TYR A 57 -18.66 7.74 -16.55
C TYR A 57 -19.51 8.18 -17.74
N VAL A 58 -19.87 7.28 -18.66
CA VAL A 58 -20.77 7.61 -19.78
C VAL A 58 -22.20 7.82 -19.28
N LEU A 59 -22.66 6.96 -18.37
CA LEU A 59 -23.97 7.10 -17.74
C LEU A 59 -24.06 8.38 -16.93
N GLU A 60 -23.06 8.66 -16.10
CA GLU A 60 -23.04 9.86 -15.27
C GLU A 60 -22.90 11.15 -16.08
N TYR A 61 -22.20 11.13 -17.22
CA TYR A 61 -22.18 12.28 -18.13
C TYR A 61 -23.59 12.59 -18.65
N LEU A 62 -24.32 11.58 -19.13
CA LEU A 62 -25.70 11.77 -19.59
C LEU A 62 -26.62 12.21 -18.45
N LEU A 63 -26.51 11.59 -17.28
CA LEU A 63 -27.26 11.99 -16.09
C LEU A 63 -26.91 13.42 -15.65
N GLY A 64 -25.65 13.84 -15.76
CA GLY A 64 -25.24 15.22 -15.50
C GLY A 64 -25.89 16.23 -16.43
N MET A 65 -26.13 15.87 -17.70
CA MET A 65 -26.79 16.74 -18.67
C MET A 65 -28.30 16.90 -18.43
N TYR A 66 -28.98 15.85 -17.94
CA TYR A 66 -30.44 15.79 -17.91
C TYR A 66 -31.05 15.67 -16.49
N CYS A 67 -30.26 15.29 -15.49
CA CYS A 67 -30.70 14.99 -14.12
C CYS A 67 -29.92 15.77 -13.05
N ALA A 68 -29.16 16.81 -13.42
CA ALA A 68 -28.42 17.64 -12.46
C ALA A 68 -29.34 18.67 -11.76
N SER A 69 -30.35 18.18 -11.06
CA SER A 69 -31.30 18.94 -10.24
C SER A 69 -31.63 18.14 -8.98
N ASP A 70 -32.17 18.83 -7.96
CA ASP A 70 -32.75 18.27 -6.74
C ASP A 70 -34.28 18.15 -6.80
N ASP A 71 -34.92 18.63 -7.88
CA ASP A 71 -36.35 18.46 -8.14
C ASP A 71 -36.66 17.06 -8.73
N GLU A 72 -37.43 16.27 -8.00
CA GLU A 72 -37.75 14.87 -8.35
C GLU A 72 -38.49 14.76 -9.70
N ALA A 73 -39.33 15.74 -10.06
CA ALA A 73 -40.01 15.74 -11.35
C ALA A 73 -39.02 15.95 -12.52
N THR A 74 -38.09 16.89 -12.36
CA THR A 74 -36.99 17.12 -13.31
C THR A 74 -36.10 15.89 -13.45
N ILE A 75 -35.72 15.25 -12.34
CA ILE A 75 -34.94 14.01 -12.35
C ILE A 75 -35.68 12.90 -13.10
N GLN A 76 -36.97 12.69 -12.86
CA GLN A 76 -37.74 11.63 -13.51
C GLN A 76 -37.88 11.85 -15.03
N ASN A 77 -38.08 13.10 -15.45
CA ASN A 77 -38.08 13.46 -16.86
C ASN A 77 -36.69 13.25 -17.49
N GLY A 78 -35.63 13.67 -16.81
CA GLY A 78 -34.25 13.45 -17.21
C GLY A 78 -33.92 11.96 -17.37
N MET A 79 -34.33 11.13 -16.41
CA MET A 79 -34.17 9.67 -16.45
C MET A 79 -34.83 9.06 -17.68
N THR A 80 -36.04 9.52 -18.02
CA THR A 80 -36.76 9.06 -19.21
C THR A 80 -36.01 9.46 -20.49
N MET A 81 -35.47 10.68 -20.53
CA MET A 81 -34.64 11.16 -21.64
C MET A 81 -33.35 10.33 -21.80
N VAL A 82 -32.63 10.06 -20.71
CA VAL A 82 -31.39 9.27 -20.73
C VAL A 82 -31.67 7.84 -21.19
N LYS A 83 -32.73 7.20 -20.67
CA LYS A 83 -33.15 5.86 -21.12
C LYS A 83 -33.45 5.84 -22.62
N ARG A 84 -34.13 6.88 -23.14
CA ARG A 84 -34.39 7.03 -24.58
C ARG A 84 -33.11 7.17 -25.40
N ILE A 85 -32.20 8.07 -25.00
CA ILE A 85 -30.91 8.26 -25.68
C ILE A 85 -30.11 6.96 -25.73
N LEU A 86 -30.04 6.22 -24.61
CA LEU A 86 -29.34 4.94 -24.58
C LEU A 86 -30.02 3.90 -25.48
N ALA A 87 -31.35 3.80 -25.46
CA ALA A 87 -32.06 2.85 -26.32
C ALA A 87 -31.92 3.17 -27.82
N GLU A 88 -31.85 4.45 -28.19
CA GLU A 88 -31.84 4.88 -29.59
C GLU A 88 -30.42 5.04 -30.16
N ASN A 89 -29.46 5.50 -29.34
CA ASN A 89 -28.14 5.92 -29.81
C ASN A 89 -27.00 5.02 -29.30
N TYR A 90 -27.13 4.30 -28.18
CA TYR A 90 -26.06 3.40 -27.74
C TYR A 90 -25.98 2.18 -28.64
N VAL A 91 -24.80 1.92 -29.21
CA VAL A 91 -24.62 0.80 -30.11
C VAL A 91 -24.30 -0.45 -29.30
N ARG A 92 -25.21 -1.42 -29.35
CA ARG A 92 -24.96 -2.79 -28.87
C ARG A 92 -24.30 -3.59 -30.00
N PRO A 93 -23.18 -4.30 -29.78
CA PRO A 93 -22.46 -5.00 -30.85
C PRO A 93 -23.32 -6.01 -31.64
N ASP A 94 -24.29 -6.65 -31.00
CA ASP A 94 -25.25 -7.58 -31.60
C ASP A 94 -26.33 -6.89 -32.46
N GLU A 95 -26.60 -5.59 -32.23
CA GLU A 95 -27.52 -4.78 -33.04
C GLU A 95 -26.80 -3.90 -34.07
N ALA A 96 -25.49 -4.06 -34.27
CA ALA A 96 -24.68 -3.16 -35.10
C ALA A 96 -25.21 -3.00 -36.54
N GLU A 97 -25.61 -4.10 -37.21
CA GLU A 97 -26.14 -4.06 -38.58
C GLU A 97 -27.49 -3.32 -38.68
N LYS A 98 -28.33 -3.45 -37.65
CA LYS A 98 -29.60 -2.71 -37.58
C LYS A 98 -29.34 -1.21 -37.49
N ILE A 99 -28.36 -0.78 -36.71
CA ILE A 99 -27.97 0.63 -36.63
C ILE A 99 -27.34 1.11 -37.94
N LYS A 100 -26.51 0.31 -38.62
CA LYS A 100 -26.00 0.63 -39.96
C LYS A 100 -27.12 0.84 -40.98
N SER A 101 -28.16 -0.01 -40.97
CA SER A 101 -29.34 0.17 -41.82
C SER A 101 -30.04 1.49 -41.55
N LYS A 102 -30.24 1.84 -40.26
CA LYS A 102 -30.82 3.14 -39.87
C LYS A 102 -29.98 4.31 -40.36
N ILE A 103 -28.65 4.26 -40.21
CA ILE A 103 -27.75 5.34 -40.70
C ILE A 103 -27.91 5.48 -42.23
N ARG A 104 -27.96 4.37 -42.96
CA ARG A 104 -28.17 4.37 -44.43
C ARG A 104 -29.52 4.94 -44.83
N GLU A 105 -30.60 4.58 -44.14
CA GLU A 105 -31.97 5.02 -44.47
C GLU A 105 -32.22 6.48 -44.10
N SER A 106 -31.71 6.93 -42.95
CA SER A 106 -31.87 8.32 -42.48
C SER A 106 -30.86 9.29 -43.10
N GLY A 107 -29.81 8.78 -43.75
CA GLY A 107 -28.68 9.56 -44.26
C GLY A 107 -27.74 10.05 -43.16
N SER A 108 -28.26 10.47 -42.00
CA SER A 108 -27.44 10.84 -40.84
C SER A 108 -28.06 10.37 -39.53
N TYR A 109 -27.24 9.82 -38.64
CA TYR A 109 -27.69 9.29 -37.35
C TYR A 109 -26.63 9.47 -36.27
N LYS A 110 -27.09 9.72 -35.03
CA LYS A 110 -26.23 9.84 -33.85
C LYS A 110 -26.05 8.50 -33.16
N VAL A 111 -24.82 8.19 -32.79
CA VAL A 111 -24.47 6.99 -32.04
C VAL A 111 -23.56 7.33 -30.86
N ILE A 112 -23.65 6.53 -29.80
CA ILE A 112 -22.72 6.53 -28.67
C ILE A 112 -21.83 5.29 -28.83
N ASP A 113 -20.55 5.53 -29.09
CA ASP A 113 -19.57 4.46 -29.33
C ASP A 113 -18.16 4.88 -28.90
N LYS A 114 -17.29 3.90 -28.71
CA LYS A 114 -15.86 4.11 -28.52
C LYS A 114 -15.17 4.24 -29.87
N VAL A 115 -14.60 5.43 -30.13
CA VAL A 115 -13.97 5.79 -31.39
C VAL A 115 -12.45 5.74 -31.26
N THR A 116 -11.81 5.01 -32.16
CA THR A 116 -10.34 5.01 -32.36
C THR A 116 -10.05 5.46 -33.78
N VAL A 117 -9.04 6.28 -34.01
CA VAL A 117 -8.69 6.79 -35.34
C VAL A 117 -7.32 6.28 -35.77
N LYS A 118 -7.15 6.01 -37.07
CA LYS A 118 -5.87 5.67 -37.70
C LYS A 118 -5.67 6.50 -38.96
N LEU A 119 -4.42 6.78 -39.29
CA LEU A 119 -4.07 7.37 -40.58
C LEU A 119 -4.01 6.27 -41.66
N ASN A 120 -4.76 6.44 -42.74
CA ASN A 120 -4.64 5.61 -43.93
C ASN A 120 -3.66 6.27 -44.90
N GLU A 121 -2.40 5.88 -44.82
CA GLU A 121 -1.29 6.46 -45.61
C GLU A 121 -1.47 6.30 -47.13
N LYS A 122 -2.22 5.30 -47.58
CA LYS A 122 -2.47 5.07 -49.02
C LYS A 122 -3.44 6.08 -49.61
N ARG A 123 -4.35 6.59 -48.77
CA ARG A 123 -5.43 7.51 -49.15
C ARG A 123 -5.23 8.92 -48.60
N ASP A 124 -4.26 9.09 -47.71
CA ASP A 124 -3.97 10.32 -46.96
C ASP A 124 -5.20 10.88 -46.24
N VAL A 125 -5.94 10.00 -45.55
CA VAL A 125 -7.13 10.35 -44.76
C VAL A 125 -7.09 9.67 -43.40
N TYR A 126 -7.77 10.29 -42.42
CA TYR A 126 -8.02 9.65 -41.13
C TYR A 126 -9.28 8.79 -41.19
N GLU A 127 -9.16 7.58 -40.67
CA GLU A 127 -10.21 6.56 -40.63
C GLU A 127 -10.52 6.19 -39.17
N ALA A 128 -11.77 6.44 -38.78
CA ALA A 128 -12.34 6.10 -37.50
C ALA A 128 -12.88 4.65 -37.49
N LEU A 129 -12.45 3.92 -36.47
CA LEU A 129 -12.99 2.66 -35.99
C LEU A 129 -13.99 2.96 -34.88
N LEU A 130 -15.27 2.64 -35.13
CA LEU A 130 -16.32 2.62 -34.12
C LEU A 130 -16.43 1.20 -33.56
N SER A 131 -16.10 1.03 -32.28
CA SER A 131 -15.84 -0.27 -31.68
C SER A 131 -17.07 -1.18 -31.65
N ASN A 132 -18.22 -0.65 -31.22
CA ASN A 132 -19.46 -1.41 -31.11
C ASN A 132 -20.21 -1.50 -32.44
N LEU A 133 -20.21 -0.42 -33.23
CA LEU A 133 -20.82 -0.40 -34.57
C LEU A 133 -20.04 -1.26 -35.57
N GLY A 134 -18.76 -1.52 -35.33
CA GLY A 134 -17.91 -2.33 -36.18
C GLY A 134 -17.59 -1.68 -37.53
N VAL A 135 -17.83 -0.38 -37.70
CA VAL A 135 -17.37 0.40 -38.85
C VAL A 135 -15.89 0.70 -38.63
N LYS A 136 -15.02 0.22 -39.52
CA LYS A 136 -13.56 0.24 -39.32
C LYS A 136 -12.84 1.39 -40.02
N ASN A 137 -13.52 2.05 -40.95
CA ASN A 137 -12.91 2.95 -41.92
C ASN A 137 -13.73 4.23 -42.12
N ALA A 138 -14.55 4.65 -41.15
CA ALA A 138 -15.35 5.87 -41.31
C ALA A 138 -14.42 7.08 -41.46
N GLU A 139 -14.58 7.88 -42.51
CA GLU A 139 -13.70 9.03 -42.72
C GLU A 139 -13.96 10.11 -41.66
N VAL A 140 -12.90 10.68 -41.09
CA VAL A 140 -12.98 11.71 -40.04
C VAL A 140 -12.06 12.88 -40.35
N SER A 141 -12.52 14.10 -40.05
CA SER A 141 -11.73 15.31 -40.26
C SER A 141 -10.47 15.32 -39.39
N GLU A 142 -9.35 15.79 -39.96
CA GLU A 142 -8.11 16.06 -39.23
C GLU A 142 -8.33 17.02 -38.03
N THR A 143 -9.30 17.92 -38.12
CA THR A 143 -9.64 18.86 -37.03
C THR A 143 -9.95 18.13 -35.73
N PHE A 144 -10.76 17.07 -35.78
CA PHE A 144 -11.09 16.27 -34.60
C PHE A 144 -9.87 15.51 -34.07
N VAL A 145 -9.00 15.05 -34.97
CA VAL A 145 -7.79 14.31 -34.58
C VAL A 145 -6.79 15.22 -33.87
N ARG A 146 -6.59 16.44 -34.38
CA ARG A 146 -5.73 17.47 -33.74
C ARG A 146 -6.30 17.91 -32.40
N GLN A 147 -7.62 18.03 -32.29
CA GLN A 147 -8.28 18.43 -31.05
C GLN A 147 -8.26 17.31 -29.99
N PHE A 148 -8.38 16.05 -30.41
CA PHE A 148 -8.53 14.90 -29.52
C PHE A 148 -7.50 13.81 -29.82
N GLU A 149 -6.23 14.06 -29.52
CA GLU A 149 -5.11 13.15 -29.83
C GLU A 149 -5.30 11.71 -29.31
N LYS A 150 -6.06 11.53 -28.22
CA LYS A 150 -6.38 10.22 -27.63
C LYS A 150 -7.13 9.29 -28.58
N LEU A 151 -7.79 9.84 -29.62
CA LEU A 151 -8.38 9.06 -30.70
C LEU A 151 -7.34 8.14 -31.36
N LEU A 152 -6.06 8.53 -31.47
CA LEU A 152 -5.03 7.81 -32.22
C LEU A 152 -4.40 6.60 -31.51
N VAL A 153 -4.74 6.32 -30.25
CA VAL A 153 -4.07 5.25 -29.48
C VAL A 153 -5.02 4.25 -28.86
N GLY A 154 -5.85 4.69 -27.91
CA GLY A 154 -6.74 3.81 -27.13
C GLY A 154 -8.21 3.96 -27.47
N GLY A 155 -8.56 5.03 -28.18
CA GLY A 155 -9.92 5.46 -28.47
C GLY A 155 -10.64 6.03 -27.25
N ILE A 156 -11.58 6.93 -27.50
CA ILE A 156 -12.39 7.62 -26.48
C ILE A 156 -13.87 7.40 -26.75
N TRP A 157 -14.69 7.44 -25.70
CA TRP A 157 -16.14 7.39 -25.84
C TRP A 157 -16.66 8.73 -26.35
N CYS A 158 -17.45 8.68 -27.41
CA CYS A 158 -17.98 9.86 -28.06
C CYS A 158 -19.47 9.70 -28.38
N ILE A 159 -20.17 10.82 -28.39
CA ILE A 159 -21.40 10.98 -29.17
C ILE A 159 -20.95 11.37 -30.58
N VAL A 160 -21.23 10.52 -31.55
CA VAL A 160 -20.77 10.64 -32.94
C VAL A 160 -21.97 10.79 -33.85
N THR A 161 -21.95 11.79 -34.74
CA THR A 161 -22.90 11.89 -35.83
C THR A 161 -22.28 11.29 -37.08
N LEU A 162 -22.82 10.16 -37.52
CA LEU A 162 -22.42 9.50 -38.76
C LEU A 162 -23.32 9.95 -39.90
N ASN A 163 -22.73 10.07 -41.08
CA ASN A 163 -23.42 10.22 -42.35
C ASN A 163 -23.12 9.00 -43.22
N TYR A 164 -24.10 8.55 -43.99
CA TYR A 164 -23.94 7.49 -44.97
C TYR A 164 -24.26 8.00 -46.38
N ARG A 165 -23.24 7.98 -47.24
CA ARG A 165 -23.38 8.30 -48.66
C ARG A 165 -22.54 7.33 -49.48
N PHE A 166 -23.20 6.58 -50.35
CA PHE A 166 -22.54 5.66 -51.26
C PHE A 166 -22.57 6.22 -52.68
N GLU A 167 -21.41 6.30 -53.31
CA GLU A 167 -21.24 6.66 -54.72
C GLU A 167 -20.57 5.51 -55.50
N GLU A 168 -21.06 5.25 -56.70
CA GLU A 168 -20.54 4.20 -57.56
C GLU A 168 -19.09 4.55 -57.99
N ASN A 169 -18.15 3.63 -57.75
CA ASN A 169 -16.69 3.81 -57.88
C ASN A 169 -16.00 4.63 -56.78
N GLN A 170 -16.64 4.89 -55.64
CA GLN A 170 -15.94 5.53 -54.52
C GLN A 170 -14.81 4.62 -53.98
N ARG A 171 -13.64 5.20 -53.75
CA ARG A 171 -12.52 4.51 -53.08
C ARG A 171 -12.63 4.54 -51.56
N GLY A 172 -13.53 5.38 -51.04
CA GLY A 172 -13.69 5.65 -49.62
C GLY A 172 -14.77 4.87 -48.91
N SER A 173 -14.81 5.02 -47.59
CA SER A 173 -15.91 4.46 -46.82
C SER A 173 -17.18 5.26 -47.08
N PRO A 174 -18.34 4.61 -47.23
CA PRO A 174 -19.60 5.34 -47.32
C PRO A 174 -19.98 5.99 -45.98
N PHE A 175 -19.29 5.65 -44.89
CA PHE A 175 -19.49 6.27 -43.59
C PHE A 175 -18.53 7.44 -43.40
N THR A 176 -19.06 8.58 -42.96
CA THR A 176 -18.28 9.76 -42.60
C THR A 176 -18.69 10.25 -41.21
N VAL A 177 -17.72 10.59 -40.38
CA VAL A 177 -17.92 11.27 -39.10
C VAL A 177 -18.07 12.77 -39.36
N THR A 178 -19.26 13.28 -39.12
CA THR A 178 -19.59 14.71 -39.35
C THR A 178 -19.50 15.55 -38.09
N ASP A 179 -19.82 14.96 -36.94
CA ASP A 179 -19.68 15.57 -35.62
C ASP A 179 -19.14 14.52 -34.64
N LEU A 180 -18.21 14.90 -33.79
CA LEU A 180 -17.59 14.03 -32.79
C LEU A 180 -17.44 14.82 -31.50
N LYS A 181 -18.20 14.40 -30.49
CA LYS A 181 -18.17 15.00 -29.15
C LYS A 181 -17.73 13.96 -28.13
N PRO A 182 -16.51 14.09 -27.56
CA PRO A 182 -16.10 13.26 -26.45
C PRO A 182 -17.08 13.37 -25.29
N ILE A 183 -17.32 12.24 -24.62
CA ILE A 183 -18.10 12.17 -23.38
C ILE A 183 -17.16 12.56 -22.23
N GLN A 184 -16.79 13.84 -22.23
CA GLN A 184 -15.86 14.48 -21.31
C GLN A 184 -16.27 15.94 -21.08
N MET A 185 -15.91 16.48 -19.92
CA MET A 185 -16.14 17.86 -19.54
C MET A 185 -15.13 18.74 -20.27
N PRO A 186 -15.57 19.69 -21.12
CA PRO A 186 -14.67 20.36 -22.05
C PRO A 186 -13.65 21.28 -21.39
N ASN A 187 -13.96 21.88 -20.23
CA ASN A 187 -13.02 22.73 -19.46
C ASN A 187 -13.34 22.67 -17.95
N MET A 188 -12.29 22.56 -17.13
CA MET A 188 -12.39 22.54 -15.67
C MET A 188 -12.22 23.96 -15.08
N ASP A 189 -13.25 24.47 -14.39
CA ASP A 189 -13.15 25.70 -13.61
C ASP A 189 -12.61 25.41 -12.21
N MET A 190 -11.30 25.62 -12.05
CA MET A 190 -10.61 25.42 -10.78
C MET A 190 -10.97 26.47 -9.72
N ALA A 191 -11.33 27.70 -10.12
CA ALA A 191 -11.68 28.75 -9.16
C ALA A 191 -13.00 28.40 -8.47
N SER A 192 -14.01 27.99 -9.24
CA SER A 192 -15.28 27.51 -8.70
C SER A 192 -15.11 26.28 -7.81
N LEU A 193 -14.20 25.35 -8.15
CA LEU A 193 -13.87 24.22 -7.29
C LEU A 193 -13.33 24.67 -5.93
N PHE A 194 -12.41 25.64 -5.92
CA PHE A 194 -11.80 26.13 -4.68
C PHE A 194 -12.81 26.86 -3.80
N GLU A 195 -13.64 27.72 -4.38
CA GLU A 195 -14.74 28.37 -3.65
C GLU A 195 -15.71 27.33 -3.09
N GLY A 196 -16.11 26.34 -3.91
CA GLY A 196 -16.98 25.26 -3.47
C GLY A 196 -16.39 24.46 -2.32
N ARG A 197 -15.10 24.10 -2.40
CA ARG A 197 -14.39 23.37 -1.35
C ARG A 197 -14.42 24.08 0.01
N ARG A 198 -14.34 25.42 0.04
CA ARG A 198 -14.32 26.19 1.31
C ARG A 198 -15.60 26.06 2.14
N ALA A 199 -16.71 25.66 1.51
CA ALA A 199 -17.98 25.47 2.21
C ALA A 199 -18.07 24.18 3.04
N PHE A 200 -17.08 23.28 2.91
CA PHE A 200 -17.09 21.95 3.53
C PHE A 200 -16.04 21.87 4.65
N THR A 201 -16.36 21.17 5.73
CA THR A 201 -15.33 20.67 6.65
C THR A 201 -14.46 19.62 5.96
N GLU A 202 -13.34 19.22 6.58
CA GLU A 202 -12.52 18.14 6.04
C GLU A 202 -13.30 16.83 5.96
N ASP A 203 -14.02 16.44 7.02
CA ASP A 203 -14.78 15.19 7.06
C ASP A 203 -15.92 15.16 6.03
N GLU A 204 -16.65 16.27 5.88
CA GLU A 204 -17.67 16.42 4.84
C GLU A 204 -17.07 16.29 3.43
N TRP A 205 -15.88 16.85 3.21
CA TRP A 205 -15.20 16.77 1.91
C TRP A 205 -14.65 15.36 1.63
N ILE A 206 -14.11 14.67 2.64
CA ILE A 206 -13.71 13.26 2.53
C ILE A 206 -14.92 12.42 2.11
N ASP A 207 -16.05 12.61 2.77
CA ASP A 207 -17.28 11.88 2.48
C ASP A 207 -17.82 12.20 1.08
N ALA A 208 -17.74 13.46 0.64
CA ALA A 208 -18.06 13.86 -0.72
C ALA A 208 -17.18 13.17 -1.76
N LEU A 209 -15.85 13.10 -1.55
CA LEU A 209 -14.93 12.40 -2.46
C LEU A 209 -15.25 10.90 -2.52
N ILE A 210 -15.49 10.26 -1.37
CA ILE A 210 -15.84 8.82 -1.30
C ILE A 210 -17.17 8.54 -2.02
N ARG A 211 -18.22 9.36 -1.79
CA ARG A 211 -19.50 9.26 -2.52
C ARG A 211 -19.31 9.44 -4.03
N SER A 212 -18.42 10.33 -4.43
CA SER A 212 -18.12 10.56 -5.85
C SER A 212 -17.52 9.33 -6.55
N THR A 213 -16.83 8.46 -5.80
CA THR A 213 -16.36 7.15 -6.29
C THR A 213 -17.42 6.03 -6.27
N GLY A 214 -18.62 6.34 -5.77
CA GLY A 214 -19.77 5.42 -5.67
C GLY A 214 -19.86 4.65 -4.35
N MET A 215 -19.08 5.00 -3.33
CA MET A 215 -19.05 4.31 -2.04
C MET A 215 -19.80 5.10 -0.95
N GLU A 216 -20.41 4.42 0.01
CA GLU A 216 -21.13 5.04 1.14
C GLU A 216 -20.20 5.25 2.35
N PRO A 217 -19.74 6.49 2.62
CA PRO A 217 -18.77 6.77 3.68
C PRO A 217 -19.24 6.35 5.08
N GLY A 218 -20.54 6.41 5.37
CA GLY A 218 -21.10 6.03 6.67
C GLY A 218 -20.90 4.55 7.03
N CYS A 219 -20.56 3.69 6.06
CA CYS A 219 -20.26 2.28 6.29
C CYS A 219 -18.78 2.00 6.62
N PHE A 220 -17.92 3.01 6.59
CA PHE A 220 -16.48 2.84 6.75
C PHE A 220 -15.96 3.58 7.98
N LYS A 221 -15.06 2.92 8.73
CA LYS A 221 -14.25 3.58 9.76
C LYS A 221 -13.30 4.58 9.13
N ASP A 222 -12.91 5.62 9.86
CA ASP A 222 -12.04 6.69 9.36
C ASP A 222 -10.76 6.17 8.71
N ARG A 223 -10.07 5.22 9.35
CA ARG A 223 -8.88 4.57 8.78
C ARG A 223 -9.11 3.98 7.38
N VAL A 224 -10.28 3.38 7.14
CA VAL A 224 -10.67 2.84 5.84
C VAL A 224 -10.93 3.97 4.84
N LYS A 225 -11.54 5.08 5.25
CA LYS A 225 -11.72 6.27 4.40
C LYS A 225 -10.36 6.78 3.89
N TRP A 226 -9.34 6.84 4.74
CA TRP A 226 -7.97 7.20 4.31
C TRP A 226 -7.36 6.22 3.30
N HIS A 227 -7.59 4.92 3.45
CA HIS A 227 -7.17 3.94 2.43
C HIS A 227 -7.90 4.14 1.08
N LEU A 228 -9.19 4.50 1.11
CA LEU A 228 -9.95 4.82 -0.09
C LEU A 228 -9.45 6.11 -0.77
N LEU A 229 -9.12 7.15 0.00
CA LEU A 229 -8.46 8.36 -0.52
C LEU A 229 -7.09 8.04 -1.14
N ALA A 230 -6.31 7.17 -0.50
CA ALA A 230 -5.00 6.78 -1.01
C ALA A 230 -5.07 6.11 -2.40
N ARG A 231 -6.17 5.41 -2.72
CA ARG A 231 -6.41 4.88 -4.08
C ARG A 231 -6.55 5.97 -5.14
N MET A 232 -6.97 7.17 -4.77
CA MET A 232 -7.12 8.33 -5.68
C MET A 232 -5.80 9.06 -5.93
N ILE A 233 -4.77 8.87 -5.09
CA ILE A 233 -3.48 9.57 -5.25
C ILE A 233 -2.84 9.35 -6.63
N PRO A 234 -2.79 8.13 -7.19
CA PRO A 234 -2.29 7.93 -8.55
C PRO A 234 -2.94 8.81 -9.63
N LEU A 235 -4.20 9.21 -9.43
CA LEU A 235 -4.98 10.05 -10.36
C LEU A 235 -4.63 11.54 -10.22
N VAL A 236 -4.22 12.00 -9.03
CA VAL A 236 -3.97 13.42 -8.71
C VAL A 236 -2.48 13.80 -8.65
N GLU A 237 -1.59 12.81 -8.54
CA GLU A 237 -0.15 12.98 -8.41
C GLU A 237 0.61 12.32 -9.57
N ASN A 238 1.63 13.00 -10.10
CA ASN A 238 2.40 12.49 -11.25
C ASN A 238 3.37 11.39 -10.85
N ASN A 239 3.50 10.36 -11.68
CA ASN A 239 4.42 9.24 -11.47
C ASN A 239 4.34 8.68 -10.03
N TYR A 240 3.14 8.44 -9.54
CA TYR A 240 2.93 7.92 -8.19
C TYR A 240 2.79 6.39 -8.21
N ASN A 241 3.89 5.71 -7.95
CA ASN A 241 3.97 4.25 -7.85
C ASN A 241 3.27 3.72 -6.60
N PHE A 242 2.23 2.92 -6.78
CA PHE A 242 1.31 2.50 -5.73
C PHE A 242 1.08 1.00 -5.75
N CYS A 243 1.02 0.37 -4.57
CA CYS A 243 0.69 -1.03 -4.42
C CYS A 243 -0.47 -1.21 -3.44
N GLU A 244 -1.47 -2.00 -3.81
CA GLU A 244 -2.52 -2.46 -2.91
C GLU A 244 -2.75 -3.96 -3.08
N LEU A 245 -2.45 -4.71 -2.02
CA LEU A 245 -2.73 -6.15 -1.96
C LEU A 245 -3.71 -6.43 -0.83
N GLY A 246 -4.69 -7.30 -1.08
CA GLY A 246 -5.68 -7.69 -0.08
C GLY A 246 -6.66 -8.74 -0.58
N PRO A 247 -7.69 -9.11 0.20
CA PRO A 247 -8.68 -10.12 -0.18
C PRO A 247 -9.42 -9.77 -1.48
N ARG A 248 -9.92 -10.78 -2.19
CA ARG A 248 -10.80 -10.57 -3.35
C ARG A 248 -12.07 -9.80 -2.97
N GLY A 249 -12.57 -8.97 -3.88
CA GLY A 249 -13.85 -8.28 -3.73
C GLY A 249 -13.80 -6.98 -2.92
N THR A 250 -12.63 -6.36 -2.72
CA THR A 250 -12.49 -5.08 -1.99
C THR A 250 -12.57 -3.84 -2.89
N GLY A 251 -12.94 -4.01 -4.17
CA GLY A 251 -13.11 -2.90 -5.13
C GLY A 251 -11.81 -2.26 -5.66
N LYS A 252 -10.65 -2.91 -5.50
CA LYS A 252 -9.33 -2.36 -5.86
C LYS A 252 -9.22 -1.87 -7.31
N SER A 253 -9.71 -2.67 -8.25
CA SER A 253 -9.64 -2.36 -9.69
C SER A 253 -10.73 -1.39 -10.16
N HIS A 254 -11.79 -1.19 -9.37
CA HIS A 254 -12.94 -0.36 -9.76
C HIS A 254 -12.53 1.08 -10.03
N ILE A 255 -11.69 1.65 -9.16
CA ILE A 255 -11.30 3.05 -9.24
C ILE A 255 -10.53 3.37 -10.54
N TYR A 256 -9.60 2.50 -10.95
CA TYR A 256 -8.78 2.71 -12.14
C TYR A 256 -9.48 2.32 -13.45
N LYS A 257 -10.68 1.73 -13.35
CA LYS A 257 -11.49 1.33 -14.50
C LYS A 257 -12.66 2.28 -14.76
N GLU A 258 -13.34 2.71 -13.70
CA GLU A 258 -14.63 3.39 -13.81
C GLU A 258 -14.58 4.88 -13.45
N ILE A 259 -13.57 5.34 -12.70
CA ILE A 259 -13.56 6.70 -12.10
C ILE A 259 -12.76 7.73 -12.93
N SER A 260 -11.94 7.29 -13.89
CA SER A 260 -11.25 8.23 -14.77
C SER A 260 -11.20 7.71 -16.20
N PRO A 261 -11.58 8.52 -17.21
CA PRO A 261 -11.33 8.21 -18.61
C PRO A 261 -9.84 8.36 -18.98
N ASN A 262 -9.00 8.79 -18.02
CA ASN A 262 -7.56 9.01 -18.17
C ASN A 262 -6.73 7.93 -17.46
N SER A 263 -7.36 6.84 -16.99
CA SER A 263 -6.70 5.64 -16.49
C SER A 263 -6.98 4.42 -17.37
N ILE A 264 -6.00 3.50 -17.42
CA ILE A 264 -6.14 2.21 -18.08
C ILE A 264 -5.86 1.08 -17.11
N LEU A 265 -6.74 0.08 -17.08
CA LEU A 265 -6.54 -1.18 -16.37
C LEU A 265 -6.03 -2.24 -17.34
N VAL A 266 -4.81 -2.70 -17.13
CA VAL A 266 -4.20 -3.81 -17.86
C VAL A 266 -4.54 -5.10 -17.13
N SER A 267 -5.44 -5.90 -17.72
CA SER A 267 -5.88 -7.20 -17.20
C SER A 267 -5.32 -8.34 -18.04
N GLY A 268 -5.06 -9.50 -17.43
CA GLY A 268 -4.73 -10.74 -18.16
C GLY A 268 -3.24 -11.06 -18.31
N GLY A 269 -2.38 -10.44 -17.51
CA GLY A 269 -1.00 -10.91 -17.26
C GLY A 269 0.02 -10.76 -18.39
N GLN A 270 -0.40 -10.74 -19.66
CA GLN A 270 0.51 -10.63 -20.79
C GLN A 270 0.58 -9.18 -21.29
N THR A 271 1.70 -8.51 -20.99
CA THR A 271 2.05 -7.22 -21.60
C THR A 271 3.44 -7.30 -22.23
N THR A 272 3.73 -6.39 -23.15
CA THR A 272 5.05 -6.28 -23.79
C THR A 272 5.65 -4.92 -23.50
N VAL A 273 6.98 -4.82 -23.55
CA VAL A 273 7.65 -3.54 -23.33
C VAL A 273 7.26 -2.56 -24.44
N ALA A 274 6.99 -3.03 -25.66
CA ALA A 274 6.52 -2.19 -26.76
C ALA A 274 5.14 -1.57 -26.50
N ASN A 275 4.21 -2.33 -25.90
CA ASN A 275 2.88 -1.83 -25.56
C ASN A 275 2.93 -0.84 -24.38
N LEU A 276 3.71 -1.16 -23.35
CA LEU A 276 3.77 -0.35 -22.14
C LEU A 276 4.58 0.94 -22.35
N PHE A 277 5.77 0.86 -22.97
CA PHE A 277 6.74 1.95 -23.04
C PHE A 277 6.87 2.61 -24.40
N TYR A 278 7.40 1.90 -25.39
CA TYR A 278 7.67 2.48 -26.71
C TYR A 278 7.82 1.43 -27.78
N ASN A 279 7.04 1.53 -28.84
CA ASN A 279 7.15 0.64 -29.98
C ASN A 279 8.21 1.17 -30.97
N MET A 280 9.34 0.45 -31.07
CA MET A 280 10.46 0.83 -31.94
C MET A 280 10.13 0.78 -33.44
N SER A 281 9.29 -0.18 -33.87
CA SER A 281 8.93 -0.31 -35.29
C SER A 281 7.93 0.76 -35.71
N ALA A 282 6.97 1.08 -34.84
CA ALA A 282 5.96 2.11 -35.10
C ALA A 282 6.41 3.53 -34.73
N ARG A 283 7.55 3.69 -34.02
CA ARG A 283 8.02 4.94 -33.41
C ARG A 283 6.94 5.67 -32.60
N LYS A 284 6.22 4.91 -31.76
CA LYS A 284 5.11 5.42 -30.95
C LYS A 284 5.31 5.11 -29.48
N VAL A 285 5.01 6.10 -28.63
CA VAL A 285 4.98 5.93 -27.17
C VAL A 285 3.83 5.00 -26.80
N GLY A 286 4.11 4.10 -25.86
CA GLY A 286 3.16 3.15 -25.30
C GLY A 286 2.25 3.77 -24.26
N LEU A 287 1.56 2.92 -23.50
CA LEU A 287 0.53 3.33 -22.54
C LEU A 287 1.00 4.40 -21.55
N ILE A 288 2.23 4.32 -21.04
CA ILE A 288 2.70 5.29 -20.03
C ILE A 288 2.77 6.73 -20.54
N GLY A 289 2.91 6.96 -21.84
CA GLY A 289 2.98 8.31 -22.40
C GLY A 289 1.62 8.96 -22.64
N LEU A 290 0.53 8.21 -22.44
CA LEU A 290 -0.80 8.57 -22.94
C LEU A 290 -1.87 8.60 -21.87
N TRP A 291 -1.64 7.86 -20.78
CA TRP A 291 -2.56 7.72 -19.65
C TRP A 291 -1.97 8.41 -18.42
N ASP A 292 -2.83 8.99 -17.58
CA ASP A 292 -2.40 9.56 -16.30
C ASP A 292 -2.10 8.46 -15.27
N THR A 293 -2.73 7.30 -15.43
CA THR A 293 -2.51 6.12 -14.58
C THR A 293 -2.60 4.83 -15.38
N VAL A 294 -1.60 3.96 -15.21
CA VAL A 294 -1.57 2.60 -15.73
C VAL A 294 -1.65 1.64 -14.55
N ALA A 295 -2.79 0.96 -14.40
CA ALA A 295 -3.03 0.01 -13.34
C ALA A 295 -2.90 -1.43 -13.85
N PHE A 296 -2.17 -2.27 -13.12
CA PHE A 296 -2.04 -3.69 -13.38
C PHE A 296 -2.95 -4.46 -12.44
N ASP A 297 -3.97 -5.11 -13.00
CA ASP A 297 -4.81 -6.03 -12.23
C ASP A 297 -4.13 -7.38 -12.11
N GLU A 298 -4.36 -8.06 -10.99
CA GLU A 298 -3.79 -9.37 -10.68
C GLU A 298 -2.26 -9.42 -10.85
N VAL A 299 -1.53 -8.70 -9.98
CA VAL A 299 -0.04 -8.64 -10.04
C VAL A 299 0.64 -10.00 -10.21
N ALA A 300 0.10 -11.07 -9.63
CA ALA A 300 0.64 -12.43 -9.75
C ALA A 300 0.69 -12.95 -11.19
N GLY A 301 -0.18 -12.45 -12.06
CA GLY A 301 -0.25 -12.82 -13.46
C GLY A 301 0.71 -12.04 -14.37
N ILE A 302 1.40 -11.00 -13.87
CA ILE A 302 2.25 -10.15 -14.71
C ILE A 302 3.41 -10.98 -15.27
N HIS A 303 3.47 -11.07 -16.60
CA HIS A 303 4.54 -11.71 -17.33
C HIS A 303 4.96 -10.81 -18.50
N PHE A 304 6.22 -10.39 -18.50
CA PHE A 304 6.83 -9.69 -19.61
C PHE A 304 7.45 -10.72 -20.56
N LYS A 305 7.10 -10.62 -21.85
CA LYS A 305 7.77 -11.43 -22.88
C LYS A 305 9.24 -11.06 -23.04
N ASP A 306 9.58 -9.81 -22.74
CA ASP A 306 10.93 -9.26 -22.86
C ASP A 306 11.61 -9.23 -21.46
N HIS A 307 12.87 -9.67 -21.38
CA HIS A 307 13.62 -9.73 -20.12
C HIS A 307 13.99 -8.35 -19.55
N ASP A 308 13.94 -7.28 -20.35
CA ASP A 308 14.31 -5.91 -19.97
C ASP A 308 13.13 -5.09 -19.39
N GLY A 309 11.90 -5.60 -19.45
CA GLY A 309 10.71 -4.84 -19.07
C GLY A 309 10.72 -4.33 -17.64
N VAL A 310 11.13 -5.16 -16.68
CA VAL A 310 11.23 -4.77 -15.26
C VAL A 310 12.32 -3.71 -15.05
N GLN A 311 13.43 -3.78 -15.78
CA GLN A 311 14.51 -2.80 -15.67
C GLN A 311 14.06 -1.42 -16.16
N ILE A 312 13.36 -1.37 -17.30
CA ILE A 312 12.80 -0.11 -17.83
C ILE A 312 11.75 0.47 -16.88
N MET A 313 10.94 -0.38 -16.24
CA MET A 313 10.03 0.06 -15.17
C MET A 313 10.78 0.70 -14.00
N LYS A 314 11.89 0.11 -13.52
CA LYS A 314 12.68 0.70 -12.43
C LYS A 314 13.14 2.12 -12.77
N ASP A 315 13.66 2.32 -13.98
CA ASP A 315 14.17 3.61 -14.44
C ASP A 315 13.05 4.66 -14.56
N TYR A 316 11.92 4.25 -15.14
CA TYR A 316 10.71 5.08 -15.25
C TYR A 316 10.14 5.46 -13.89
N MET A 317 9.91 4.48 -13.03
CA MET A 317 9.34 4.70 -11.71
C MET A 317 10.22 5.60 -10.83
N ALA A 318 11.54 5.60 -11.05
CA ALA A 318 12.47 6.47 -10.35
C ALA A 318 12.45 7.92 -10.85
N SER A 319 12.35 8.13 -12.17
CA SER A 319 12.66 9.42 -12.80
C SER A 319 11.49 10.08 -13.53
N GLY A 320 10.42 9.33 -13.82
CA GLY A 320 9.36 9.74 -14.75
C GLY A 320 9.81 9.68 -16.21
N SER A 321 10.96 9.07 -16.49
CA SER A 321 11.55 8.99 -17.81
C SER A 321 12.16 7.62 -18.07
N PHE A 322 12.26 7.23 -19.33
CA PHE A 322 12.91 5.98 -19.72
C PHE A 322 13.66 6.14 -21.03
N SER A 323 14.74 5.38 -21.17
CA SER A 323 15.58 5.41 -22.37
C SER A 323 15.26 4.20 -23.24
N ARG A 324 14.91 4.44 -24.51
CA ARG A 324 14.78 3.37 -25.50
C ARG A 324 15.27 3.86 -26.86
N GLY A 325 16.36 3.27 -27.36
CA GLY A 325 17.05 3.77 -28.55
C GLY A 325 18.01 4.91 -28.22
N ARG A 326 17.91 6.05 -28.93
CA ARG A 326 18.83 7.20 -28.79
C ARG A 326 18.26 8.39 -28.00
N GLU A 327 16.99 8.34 -27.61
CA GLU A 327 16.31 9.45 -26.92
C GLU A 327 15.69 9.00 -25.60
N ALA A 328 15.73 9.89 -24.60
CA ALA A 328 15.01 9.72 -23.35
C ALA A 328 13.59 10.27 -23.48
N ILE A 329 12.60 9.47 -23.11
CA ILE A 329 11.18 9.80 -23.21
C ILE A 329 10.65 10.10 -21.81
N ASN A 330 10.09 11.29 -21.61
CA ASN A 330 9.43 11.68 -20.37
C ASN A 330 7.95 11.32 -20.42
N ALA A 331 7.41 10.86 -19.30
CA ALA A 331 5.99 10.63 -19.13
C ALA A 331 5.55 10.85 -17.67
N ASN A 332 4.25 11.05 -17.48
CA ASN A 332 3.70 11.44 -16.17
C ASN A 332 2.84 10.35 -15.53
N ALA A 333 2.61 9.22 -16.21
CA ALA A 333 1.73 8.16 -15.74
C ALA A 333 2.15 7.59 -14.38
N SER A 334 1.18 7.44 -13.48
CA SER A 334 1.35 6.68 -12.25
C SER A 334 1.24 5.18 -12.52
N MET A 335 2.08 4.36 -11.88
CA MET A 335 1.98 2.89 -11.96
C MET A 335 1.30 2.34 -10.72
N VAL A 336 0.20 1.61 -10.92
CA VAL A 336 -0.59 1.03 -9.84
C VAL A 336 -0.58 -0.50 -9.95
N PHE A 337 -0.26 -1.17 -8.86
CA PHE A 337 -0.22 -2.63 -8.78
C PHE A 337 -1.30 -3.11 -7.81
N VAL A 338 -2.33 -3.77 -8.32
CA VAL A 338 -3.42 -4.31 -7.49
C VAL A 338 -3.43 -5.83 -7.53
N GLY A 339 -3.52 -6.46 -6.36
CA GLY A 339 -3.34 -7.89 -6.26
C GLY A 339 -4.06 -8.53 -5.09
N ASN A 340 -4.09 -9.86 -5.11
CA ASN A 340 -4.78 -10.63 -4.09
C ASN A 340 -3.79 -11.26 -3.11
N ILE A 341 -4.14 -11.22 -1.84
CA ILE A 341 -3.47 -12.00 -0.80
C ILE A 341 -4.34 -13.23 -0.50
N ASN A 342 -3.76 -14.42 -0.66
CA ASN A 342 -4.46 -15.70 -0.46
C ASN A 342 -4.23 -16.31 0.93
N GLN A 343 -3.29 -15.77 1.72
CA GLN A 343 -2.96 -16.22 3.07
C GLN A 343 -3.32 -15.14 4.09
N SER A 344 -3.35 -15.46 5.38
CA SER A 344 -3.50 -14.41 6.40
C SER A 344 -2.28 -13.49 6.42
N VAL A 345 -2.49 -12.20 6.68
CA VAL A 345 -1.43 -11.20 6.81
C VAL A 345 -0.44 -11.60 7.89
N GLU A 346 -0.95 -12.09 9.03
CA GLU A 346 -0.13 -12.59 10.13
C GLU A 346 0.79 -13.73 9.69
N SER A 347 0.26 -14.69 8.92
CA SER A 347 1.07 -15.80 8.37
C SER A 347 2.15 -15.27 7.43
N LEU A 348 1.81 -14.38 6.49
CA LEU A 348 2.76 -13.84 5.54
C LEU A 348 3.86 -13.00 6.20
N VAL A 349 3.50 -12.18 7.18
CA VAL A 349 4.47 -11.38 7.93
C VAL A 349 5.42 -12.28 8.72
N LYS A 350 4.94 -13.43 9.24
CA LYS A 350 5.75 -14.40 9.99
C LYS A 350 6.60 -15.32 9.13
N THR A 351 6.16 -15.66 7.92
CA THR A 351 6.78 -16.70 7.07
C THR A 351 7.51 -16.17 5.85
N SER A 352 7.23 -14.93 5.42
CA SER A 352 7.77 -14.33 4.21
C SER A 352 7.63 -12.80 4.27
N HIS A 353 7.10 -12.17 3.22
CA HIS A 353 6.86 -10.74 3.10
C HIS A 353 5.53 -10.44 2.40
N LEU A 354 4.99 -9.24 2.61
CA LEU A 354 3.69 -8.81 2.06
C LEU A 354 3.69 -8.61 0.54
N LEU A 355 4.85 -8.63 -0.10
CA LEU A 355 5.04 -8.52 -1.56
C LEU A 355 5.18 -9.89 -2.25
N ALA A 356 5.08 -11.00 -1.51
CA ALA A 356 5.17 -12.36 -2.05
C ALA A 356 4.16 -12.69 -3.17
N PRO A 357 2.98 -12.04 -3.28
CA PRO A 357 2.09 -12.28 -4.43
C PRO A 357 2.62 -11.82 -5.79
N PHE A 358 3.71 -11.04 -5.86
CA PHE A 358 4.32 -10.68 -7.13
C PHE A 358 5.02 -11.89 -7.79
N PRO A 359 5.16 -11.89 -9.14
CA PRO A 359 5.91 -12.92 -9.84
C PRO A 359 7.37 -12.95 -9.36
N GLU A 360 7.97 -14.14 -9.26
CA GLU A 360 9.34 -14.33 -8.77
C GLU A 360 10.36 -13.43 -9.51
N ALA A 361 10.20 -13.28 -10.84
CA ALA A 361 11.04 -12.40 -11.66
C ALA A 361 10.94 -10.90 -11.31
N MET A 362 9.92 -10.49 -10.56
CA MET A 362 9.72 -9.12 -10.07
C MET A 362 10.00 -8.97 -8.57
N ILE A 363 10.29 -10.06 -7.84
CA ILE A 363 10.67 -9.98 -6.43
C ILE A 363 12.12 -9.48 -6.37
N ASP A 364 12.25 -8.15 -6.34
CA ASP A 364 13.53 -7.44 -6.37
C ASP A 364 13.44 -6.19 -5.49
N SER A 365 14.40 -6.04 -4.58
CA SER A 365 14.42 -4.90 -3.64
C SER A 365 14.50 -3.56 -4.38
N ALA A 366 15.29 -3.47 -5.45
CA ALA A 366 15.44 -2.23 -6.21
C ALA A 366 14.17 -1.83 -6.97
N PHE A 367 13.34 -2.79 -7.39
CA PHE A 367 12.01 -2.55 -7.96
C PHE A 367 11.03 -2.06 -6.90
N PHE A 368 10.88 -2.79 -5.80
CA PHE A 368 9.92 -2.45 -4.76
C PHE A 368 10.26 -1.17 -3.99
N ASP A 369 11.54 -0.81 -3.91
CA ASP A 369 11.98 0.47 -3.33
C ASP A 369 11.50 1.69 -4.15
N ARG A 370 11.00 1.47 -5.39
CA ARG A 370 10.33 2.51 -6.19
C ARG A 370 8.86 2.74 -5.84
N PHE A 371 8.24 1.90 -5.01
CA PHE A 371 6.85 2.11 -4.58
C PHE A 371 6.75 3.22 -3.54
N HIS A 372 5.95 4.24 -3.80
CA HIS A 372 5.76 5.31 -2.82
C HIS A 372 4.89 4.85 -1.63
N ALA A 373 3.92 3.98 -1.88
CA ALA A 373 3.00 3.49 -0.86
C ALA A 373 2.60 2.02 -1.05
N TYR A 374 2.45 1.32 0.08
CA TYR A 374 1.71 0.07 0.18
C TYR A 374 0.45 0.31 1.01
N VAL A 375 -0.72 0.20 0.38
CA VAL A 375 -2.02 0.27 1.07
C VAL A 375 -2.47 -1.13 1.51
N PRO A 376 -2.86 -1.31 2.79
CA PRO A 376 -3.26 -2.60 3.32
C PRO A 376 -4.69 -2.95 2.89
N GLY A 377 -4.84 -3.54 1.71
CA GLY A 377 -6.15 -3.88 1.14
C GLY A 377 -6.97 -4.88 1.96
N TRP A 378 -6.39 -5.52 2.99
CA TRP A 378 -7.10 -6.36 3.97
C TRP A 378 -7.84 -5.58 5.04
N GLU A 379 -7.52 -4.30 5.24
CA GLU A 379 -8.28 -3.43 6.15
C GLU A 379 -9.56 -2.89 5.52
N ILE A 380 -9.63 -2.91 4.17
CA ILE A 380 -10.82 -2.53 3.42
C ILE A 380 -11.78 -3.73 3.39
N PRO A 381 -13.03 -3.58 3.84
CA PRO A 381 -13.97 -4.69 3.89
C PRO A 381 -14.36 -5.14 2.48
N LYS A 382 -14.75 -6.42 2.35
CA LYS A 382 -15.30 -6.94 1.09
C LYS A 382 -16.59 -6.22 0.75
N MET A 383 -16.72 -5.80 -0.50
CA MET A 383 -17.84 -5.01 -1.00
C MET A 383 -19.17 -5.74 -0.83
N ARG A 384 -20.16 -5.02 -0.31
CA ARG A 384 -21.56 -5.45 -0.14
C ARG A 384 -22.47 -4.39 -0.76
N PRO A 385 -23.72 -4.73 -1.14
CA PRO A 385 -24.66 -3.76 -1.70
C PRO A 385 -24.83 -2.48 -0.85
N GLU A 386 -24.82 -2.62 0.47
CA GLU A 386 -24.93 -1.52 1.44
C GLU A 386 -23.77 -0.52 1.38
N PHE A 387 -22.60 -0.92 0.84
CA PHE A 387 -21.43 -0.05 0.75
C PHE A 387 -21.45 0.89 -0.46
N PHE A 388 -22.46 0.79 -1.32
CA PHE A 388 -22.60 1.66 -2.47
C PHE A 388 -23.59 2.78 -2.14
N THR A 389 -23.14 4.03 -2.25
CA THR A 389 -24.00 5.18 -1.93
C THR A 389 -25.17 5.32 -2.90
N ASN A 390 -26.28 5.85 -2.40
CA ASN A 390 -27.43 6.28 -3.20
C ASN A 390 -27.55 7.81 -3.26
N GLN A 391 -26.65 8.52 -2.57
CA GLN A 391 -26.71 9.95 -2.34
C GLN A 391 -26.04 10.74 -3.46
N TYR A 392 -26.01 12.07 -3.33
CA TYR A 392 -25.29 12.91 -4.27
C TYR A 392 -23.78 12.72 -4.13
N GLY A 393 -23.09 12.73 -5.27
CA GLY A 393 -21.64 12.85 -5.36
C GLY A 393 -21.26 13.61 -6.62
N LEU A 394 -20.01 14.06 -6.71
CA LEU A 394 -19.50 14.69 -7.93
C LEU A 394 -19.63 13.71 -9.10
N ILE A 395 -20.00 14.24 -10.26
CA ILE A 395 -20.00 13.50 -11.51
C ILE A 395 -18.57 13.01 -11.76
N VAL A 396 -18.41 11.73 -12.10
CA VAL A 396 -17.11 11.07 -12.28
C VAL A 396 -16.18 11.83 -13.23
N ASP A 397 -16.73 12.40 -14.30
CA ASP A 397 -15.98 13.17 -15.28
C ASP A 397 -15.47 14.52 -14.73
N TYR A 398 -16.28 15.23 -13.94
CA TYR A 398 -15.84 16.43 -13.21
C TYR A 398 -14.73 16.08 -12.21
N LEU A 399 -14.89 14.99 -11.47
CA LEU A 399 -13.87 14.49 -10.55
C LEU A 399 -12.57 14.15 -11.30
N ALA A 400 -12.65 13.45 -12.43
CA ALA A 400 -11.47 13.05 -13.19
C ALA A 400 -10.68 14.26 -13.72
N GLU A 401 -11.35 15.27 -14.28
CA GLU A 401 -10.70 16.48 -14.77
C GLU A 401 -10.18 17.37 -13.63
N TYR A 402 -10.89 17.44 -12.49
CA TYR A 402 -10.36 18.02 -11.26
C TYR A 402 -9.02 17.37 -10.88
N LEU A 403 -8.98 16.05 -10.72
CA LEU A 403 -7.77 15.35 -10.29
C LEU A 403 -6.63 15.57 -11.27
N ARG A 404 -6.94 15.55 -12.58
CA ARG A 404 -5.96 15.77 -13.65
C ARG A 404 -5.36 17.18 -13.64
N GLU A 405 -6.17 18.21 -13.45
CA GLU A 405 -5.67 19.59 -13.35
C GLU A 405 -4.78 19.78 -12.11
N MET A 406 -5.10 19.12 -11.00
CA MET A 406 -4.25 19.16 -9.80
C MET A 406 -2.87 18.51 -9.98
N ARG A 407 -2.71 17.61 -10.96
CA ARG A 407 -1.39 17.04 -11.30
C ARG A 407 -0.39 18.11 -11.76
N LYS A 408 -0.86 19.26 -12.24
CA LYS A 408 -0.01 20.38 -12.68
C LYS A 408 0.51 21.22 -11.51
N ARG A 409 0.00 21.00 -10.29
CA ARG A 409 0.38 21.73 -9.08
C ARG A 409 1.34 20.91 -8.23
N ASN A 410 2.15 21.55 -7.41
CA ASN A 410 3.12 20.89 -6.53
C ASN A 410 2.86 21.26 -5.06
N PHE A 411 2.74 20.25 -4.20
CA PHE A 411 2.48 20.38 -2.76
C PHE A 411 3.55 19.60 -1.95
N ALA A 412 4.64 19.17 -2.59
CA ALA A 412 5.66 18.29 -1.98
C ALA A 412 6.51 18.95 -0.88
N ASP A 413 6.50 20.28 -0.80
CA ASP A 413 7.19 21.13 0.17
C ASP A 413 6.31 21.51 1.38
N ALA A 414 5.01 21.15 1.37
CA ALA A 414 4.06 21.49 2.44
C ALA A 414 4.53 21.05 3.85
N ILE A 415 5.31 19.97 3.93
CA ILE A 415 5.88 19.44 5.17
C ILE A 415 6.84 20.44 5.81
N ASP A 416 7.68 21.11 5.01
CA ASP A 416 8.87 21.83 5.47
C ASP A 416 8.55 23.06 6.33
N LYS A 417 7.31 23.56 6.23
CA LYS A 417 6.84 24.68 7.03
C LYS A 417 6.71 24.33 8.51
N TRP A 418 6.39 23.08 8.85
CA TRP A 418 6.04 22.67 10.22
C TRP A 418 6.80 21.45 10.73
N PHE A 419 7.32 20.61 9.85
CA PHE A 419 7.92 19.33 10.22
C PHE A 419 9.23 19.09 9.46
N LYS A 420 10.10 18.30 10.07
CA LYS A 420 11.31 17.74 9.45
C LYS A 420 11.23 16.21 9.49
N LEU A 421 11.59 15.52 8.42
CA LEU A 421 11.65 14.06 8.41
C LEU A 421 12.83 13.56 9.25
N GLY A 422 12.63 12.43 9.92
CA GLY A 422 13.66 11.76 10.73
C GLY A 422 14.83 11.22 9.92
N ASN A 423 15.92 10.88 10.61
CA ASN A 423 17.20 10.56 9.96
C ASN A 423 17.24 9.17 9.30
N ASN A 424 16.32 8.27 9.64
CA ASN A 424 16.23 6.93 9.06
C ASN A 424 15.53 6.92 7.68
N LEU A 425 15.03 8.06 7.20
CA LEU A 425 14.46 8.16 5.86
C LEU A 425 15.56 8.48 4.84
N ASN A 426 15.80 7.57 3.90
CA ASN A 426 16.69 7.87 2.79
C ASN A 426 16.03 8.80 1.75
N GLN A 427 16.76 9.16 0.69
CA GLN A 427 16.24 10.08 -0.34
C GLN A 427 14.98 9.53 -1.04
N ARG A 428 14.90 8.22 -1.31
CA ARG A 428 13.73 7.60 -1.94
C ARG A 428 12.54 7.56 -1.00
N ASP A 429 12.78 7.30 0.29
CA ASP A 429 11.76 7.38 1.34
C ASP A 429 11.20 8.79 1.46
N THR A 430 12.08 9.80 1.45
CA THR A 430 11.70 11.21 1.47
C THR A 430 10.83 11.58 0.28
N ILE A 431 11.21 11.16 -0.94
CA ILE A 431 10.41 11.40 -2.15
C ILE A 431 9.04 10.74 -2.05
N ALA A 432 8.98 9.50 -1.57
CA ALA A 432 7.74 8.75 -1.40
C ALA A 432 6.78 9.42 -0.41
N VAL A 433 7.29 9.82 0.76
CA VAL A 433 6.49 10.51 1.78
C VAL A 433 5.98 11.84 1.24
N ARG A 434 6.86 12.66 0.64
CA ARG A 434 6.47 13.96 0.06
C ARG A 434 5.42 13.84 -1.03
N ARG A 435 5.54 12.87 -1.94
CA ARG A 435 4.55 12.63 -3.00
C ARG A 435 3.22 12.15 -2.42
N THR A 436 3.23 11.32 -1.38
CA THR A 436 2.01 10.85 -0.72
C THR A 436 1.30 12.01 -0.01
N VAL A 437 2.04 12.85 0.73
CA VAL A 437 1.50 14.06 1.37
C VAL A 437 0.94 15.03 0.33
N SER A 438 1.70 15.30 -0.74
CA SER A 438 1.25 16.15 -1.85
C SER A 438 -0.05 15.62 -2.47
N GLY A 439 -0.14 14.32 -2.74
CA GLY A 439 -1.34 13.69 -3.26
C GLY A 439 -2.56 13.85 -2.35
N LEU A 440 -2.41 13.58 -1.04
CA LEU A 440 -3.48 13.73 -0.07
C LEU A 440 -3.92 15.19 0.09
N LEU A 441 -2.98 16.14 0.17
CA LEU A 441 -3.32 17.56 0.27
C LEU A 441 -3.99 18.08 -1.02
N LYS A 442 -3.60 17.60 -2.21
CA LYS A 442 -4.30 17.95 -3.46
C LYS A 442 -5.75 17.46 -3.48
N LEU A 443 -6.05 16.33 -2.83
CA LEU A 443 -7.42 15.82 -2.68
C LEU A 443 -8.20 16.61 -1.63
N LEU A 444 -7.62 16.79 -0.45
CA LEU A 444 -8.32 17.34 0.71
C LEU A 444 -8.36 18.86 0.73
N TYR A 445 -7.34 19.52 0.18
CA TYR A 445 -7.12 20.97 0.21
C TYR A 445 -6.65 21.47 -1.17
N PRO A 446 -7.43 21.25 -2.24
CA PRO A 446 -7.02 21.60 -3.60
C PRO A 446 -6.74 23.10 -3.80
N ASN A 447 -7.31 23.95 -2.95
CA ASN A 447 -7.10 25.39 -2.88
C ASN A 447 -5.79 25.79 -2.18
N GLY A 448 -5.07 24.87 -1.53
CA GLY A 448 -3.84 25.15 -0.79
C GLY A 448 -4.06 25.72 0.62
N GLU A 449 -5.30 25.75 1.10
CA GLU A 449 -5.65 26.27 2.43
C GLU A 449 -5.69 25.13 3.45
N TYR A 450 -4.51 24.71 3.92
CA TYR A 450 -4.33 23.71 4.97
C TYR A 450 -3.53 24.28 6.13
N ASP A 451 -3.79 23.75 7.33
CA ASP A 451 -3.06 24.09 8.55
C ASP A 451 -2.02 23.01 8.91
N LYS A 452 -1.35 23.20 10.06
CA LYS A 452 -0.34 22.29 10.58
C LYS A 452 -0.91 20.89 10.82
N GLU A 453 -2.13 20.79 11.34
CA GLU A 453 -2.77 19.52 11.70
C GLU A 453 -3.20 18.72 10.46
N ALA A 454 -3.69 19.40 9.43
CA ALA A 454 -3.96 18.80 8.12
C ALA A 454 -2.68 18.18 7.51
N VAL A 455 -1.57 18.91 7.53
CA VAL A 455 -0.28 18.38 7.05
C VAL A 455 0.21 17.22 7.93
N ARG A 456 0.08 17.33 9.25
CA ARG A 456 0.46 16.26 10.20
C ARG A 456 -0.27 14.95 9.90
N ARG A 457 -1.59 14.98 9.72
CA ARG A 457 -2.39 13.79 9.40
C ARG A 457 -1.98 13.16 8.07
N CYS A 458 -1.79 13.97 7.02
CA CYS A 458 -1.28 13.50 5.74
C CYS A 458 0.13 12.88 5.87
N LEU A 459 1.01 13.50 6.66
CA LEU A 459 2.38 13.06 6.89
C LEU A 459 2.43 11.73 7.64
N GLU A 460 1.67 11.58 8.72
CA GLU A 460 1.59 10.34 9.48
C GLU A 460 1.11 9.17 8.63
N TYR A 461 0.05 9.37 7.85
CA TYR A 461 -0.43 8.36 6.91
C TYR A 461 0.62 8.02 5.84
N ALA A 462 1.30 9.03 5.27
CA ALA A 462 2.35 8.85 4.29
C ALA A 462 3.55 8.06 4.81
N LEU A 463 3.99 8.35 6.04
CA LEU A 463 5.05 7.63 6.73
C LEU A 463 4.64 6.17 6.96
N GLU A 464 3.40 5.91 7.39
CA GLU A 464 2.91 4.55 7.63
C GLU A 464 2.97 3.70 6.35
N VAL A 465 2.38 4.19 5.24
CA VAL A 465 2.29 3.41 3.99
C VAL A 465 3.64 3.22 3.32
N ARG A 466 4.59 4.17 3.47
CA ARG A 466 5.96 4.00 2.98
C ARG A 466 6.79 3.10 3.90
N ARG A 467 6.62 3.21 5.23
CA ARG A 467 7.25 2.29 6.18
C ARG A 467 6.86 0.85 5.89
N ARG A 468 5.59 0.58 5.56
CA ARG A 468 5.14 -0.77 5.19
C ARG A 468 5.93 -1.35 4.00
N VAL A 469 6.30 -0.54 3.01
CA VAL A 469 7.21 -0.94 1.91
C VAL A 469 8.60 -1.28 2.48
N LYS A 470 9.19 -0.38 3.28
CA LYS A 470 10.53 -0.59 3.85
C LYS A 470 10.64 -1.81 4.76
N GLU A 471 9.62 -2.08 5.55
CA GLU A 471 9.53 -3.29 6.37
C GLU A 471 9.58 -4.56 5.52
N GLN A 472 9.07 -4.54 4.27
CA GLN A 472 9.20 -5.67 3.36
C GLN A 472 10.58 -5.73 2.72
N LEU A 473 11.16 -4.58 2.38
CA LEU A 473 12.52 -4.50 1.85
C LEU A 473 13.55 -5.00 2.87
N LYS A 474 13.37 -4.71 4.16
CA LYS A 474 14.19 -5.27 5.25
C LYS A 474 14.18 -6.80 5.25
N LYS A 475 13.03 -7.43 4.95
CA LYS A 475 12.92 -8.89 4.87
C LYS A 475 13.54 -9.48 3.60
N ILE A 476 13.48 -8.75 2.48
CA ILE A 476 13.97 -9.22 1.17
C ILE A 476 15.47 -8.96 1.01
N GLY A 477 15.93 -7.74 1.33
CA GLY A 477 17.31 -7.28 1.14
C GLY A 477 18.15 -7.21 2.42
N GLY A 478 17.60 -7.60 3.58
CA GLY A 478 18.34 -7.69 4.84
C GLY A 478 18.90 -6.35 5.32
N MET A 479 20.21 -6.34 5.62
CA MET A 479 20.93 -5.21 6.23
C MET A 479 20.96 -3.95 5.36
N GLU A 480 20.68 -4.01 4.06
CA GLU A 480 20.58 -2.81 3.20
C GLU A 480 19.40 -1.90 3.61
N PHE A 481 18.36 -2.46 4.23
CA PHE A 481 17.10 -1.76 4.51
C PHE A 481 16.72 -1.74 6.00
N TYR A 482 17.70 -1.78 6.91
CA TYR A 482 17.46 -1.85 8.35
C TYR A 482 16.86 -0.57 8.96
N ASP A 483 17.05 0.58 8.31
CA ASP A 483 16.50 1.88 8.69
C ASP A 483 14.98 1.98 8.45
N VAL A 484 14.20 1.27 9.26
CA VAL A 484 12.73 1.22 9.19
C VAL A 484 12.04 2.10 10.24
N HIS A 485 12.81 2.73 11.13
CA HIS A 485 12.30 3.56 12.21
C HIS A 485 11.90 4.95 11.71
N PHE A 486 10.80 5.00 10.97
CA PHE A 486 10.30 6.24 10.39
C PHE A 486 9.76 7.18 11.46
N SER A 487 10.19 8.44 11.40
CA SER A 487 9.81 9.49 12.33
C SER A 487 9.71 10.84 11.62
N TYR A 488 9.11 11.81 12.31
CA TYR A 488 9.16 13.22 11.97
C TYR A 488 9.38 14.05 13.22
N ILE A 489 9.98 15.22 13.07
CA ILE A 489 10.27 16.19 14.12
C ILE A 489 9.34 17.38 13.90
N ASP A 490 8.61 17.77 14.92
CA ASP A 490 7.80 18.99 14.91
C ASP A 490 8.67 20.20 15.23
N LEU A 491 8.66 21.21 14.35
CA LEU A 491 9.52 22.39 14.46
C LEU A 491 9.11 23.33 15.60
N GLU A 492 7.89 23.21 16.13
CA GLU A 492 7.39 24.05 17.21
C GLU A 492 7.90 23.58 18.58
N ASP A 493 7.85 22.28 18.85
CA ASP A 493 8.27 21.70 20.14
C ASP A 493 9.57 20.89 20.07
N SER A 494 10.15 20.72 18.88
CA SER A 494 11.33 19.91 18.61
C SER A 494 11.21 18.45 19.02
N GLN A 495 10.00 17.92 19.19
CA GLN A 495 9.78 16.51 19.53
C GLN A 495 9.82 15.64 18.29
N GLU A 496 10.58 14.55 18.38
CA GLU A 496 10.59 13.48 17.38
C GLU A 496 9.47 12.47 17.67
N ARG A 497 8.62 12.23 16.68
CA ARG A 497 7.47 11.31 16.74
C ARG A 497 7.67 10.18 15.75
N PHE A 498 7.59 8.95 16.24
CA PHE A 498 7.78 7.74 15.44
C PHE A 498 6.44 7.18 14.95
N VAL A 499 6.40 6.76 13.69
CA VAL A 499 5.19 6.19 13.06
C VAL A 499 5.36 4.68 12.91
N THR A 500 4.47 3.91 13.52
CA THR A 500 4.47 2.42 13.47
C THR A 500 3.50 1.88 12.44
N VAL A 501 3.69 0.61 12.04
CA VAL A 501 2.73 -0.12 11.20
C VAL A 501 2.01 -1.21 12.04
N PRO A 502 0.68 -1.38 11.94
CA PRO A 502 -0.06 -2.33 12.77
C PRO A 502 0.39 -3.79 12.60
N GLU A 503 0.91 -4.15 11.43
CA GLU A 503 1.32 -5.53 11.11
C GLU A 503 2.59 -5.94 11.86
N GLN A 504 3.35 -4.97 12.37
CA GLN A 504 4.49 -5.19 13.27
C GLN A 504 4.06 -5.26 14.75
N SER A 505 2.78 -5.01 15.07
CA SER A 505 2.25 -5.02 16.45
C SER A 505 1.80 -6.41 16.92
N GLY A 506 2.54 -7.46 16.57
CA GLY A 506 2.75 -8.50 17.57
C GLY A 506 3.55 -7.84 18.69
N GLY A 507 3.00 -7.71 19.90
CA GLY A 507 3.70 -7.05 21.02
C GLY A 507 5.16 -7.51 21.09
N ALA A 508 6.07 -6.59 21.45
CA ALA A 508 7.52 -6.84 21.45
C ALA A 508 7.83 -8.29 21.83
N LEU A 509 8.59 -8.99 20.97
CA LEU A 509 8.88 -10.43 21.13
C LEU A 509 9.34 -10.76 22.56
N ILE A 510 10.03 -9.81 23.17
CA ILE A 510 10.38 -9.75 24.58
C ILE A 510 9.42 -8.78 25.28
N PRO A 511 8.43 -9.28 26.05
CA PRO A 511 7.44 -8.43 26.70
C PRO A 511 8.06 -7.62 27.85
N GLU A 512 7.45 -6.47 28.14
CA GLU A 512 7.79 -5.67 29.32
C GLU A 512 7.31 -6.36 30.60
N GLY A 513 8.08 -6.20 31.69
CA GLY A 513 7.76 -6.80 33.00
C GLY A 513 8.53 -8.10 33.29
N ARG A 514 8.18 -8.74 34.41
CA ARG A 514 8.81 -10.01 34.84
C ARG A 514 8.15 -11.18 34.13
N LEU A 515 8.99 -12.08 33.61
CA LEU A 515 8.55 -13.36 33.06
C LEU A 515 8.33 -14.37 34.19
N ASN A 516 7.68 -15.48 33.88
CA ASN A 516 7.57 -16.60 34.83
C ASN A 516 8.97 -17.18 35.13
N PRO A 517 9.20 -17.73 36.33
CA PRO A 517 10.42 -18.49 36.62
C PRO A 517 10.64 -19.60 35.59
N GLY A 518 11.88 -19.76 35.15
CA GLY A 518 12.26 -20.69 34.09
C GLY A 518 12.08 -20.16 32.67
N THR A 519 11.58 -18.92 32.50
CA THR A 519 11.43 -18.29 31.19
C THR A 519 12.50 -17.24 30.92
N LEU A 520 13.17 -17.31 29.78
CA LEU A 520 14.12 -16.28 29.32
C LEU A 520 14.20 -16.17 27.80
N HIS A 521 14.87 -15.14 27.31
CA HIS A 521 15.16 -14.93 25.89
C HIS A 521 16.65 -14.98 25.61
N THR A 522 17.02 -15.51 24.45
CA THR A 522 18.39 -15.57 23.93
C THR A 522 18.39 -15.21 22.45
N ILE A 523 19.47 -14.60 21.97
CA ILE A 523 19.73 -14.44 20.54
C ILE A 523 20.82 -15.44 20.15
N SER A 524 20.56 -16.19 19.09
CA SER A 524 21.52 -17.12 18.51
C SER A 524 21.43 -17.07 17.00
N LEU A 525 22.53 -17.39 16.31
CA LEU A 525 22.48 -17.71 14.90
C LEU A 525 21.64 -18.97 14.68
N GLY A 526 20.76 -18.94 13.68
CA GLY A 526 20.04 -20.10 13.19
C GLY A 526 20.77 -20.83 12.07
N GLU A 527 20.06 -21.68 11.33
CA GLU A 527 20.61 -22.49 10.23
C GLU A 527 21.11 -21.63 9.06
N SER A 528 20.46 -20.51 8.79
CA SER A 528 20.80 -19.54 7.72
C SER A 528 21.94 -18.58 8.09
N GLU A 529 22.66 -18.80 9.20
CA GLU A 529 23.65 -17.87 9.78
C GLU A 529 23.08 -16.47 10.10
N MET A 530 21.76 -16.33 10.15
CA MET A 530 21.09 -15.10 10.60
C MET A 530 20.75 -15.18 12.09
N PRO A 531 20.98 -14.11 12.87
CA PRO A 531 20.57 -14.07 14.28
C PRO A 531 19.05 -14.05 14.41
N GLY A 532 18.53 -14.89 15.30
CA GLY A 532 17.13 -14.97 15.64
C GLY A 532 16.89 -14.94 17.14
N THR A 533 15.67 -14.56 17.52
CA THR A 533 15.20 -14.50 18.91
C THR A 533 14.54 -15.81 19.30
N TYR A 534 15.01 -16.38 20.40
CA TYR A 534 14.49 -17.63 20.95
C TYR A 534 14.00 -17.40 22.37
N ARG A 535 12.85 -17.98 22.71
CA ARG A 535 12.31 -18.01 24.07
C ARG A 535 12.43 -19.41 24.64
N VAL A 536 13.13 -19.49 25.77
CA VAL A 536 13.30 -20.72 26.54
C VAL A 536 12.29 -20.73 27.66
N GLU A 537 11.55 -21.83 27.81
CA GLU A 537 10.62 -22.06 28.91
C GLU A 537 10.98 -23.38 29.60
N VAL A 538 11.25 -23.33 30.90
CA VAL A 538 11.54 -24.50 31.72
C VAL A 538 10.56 -24.59 32.87
N GLN A 539 9.91 -25.74 33.01
CA GLN A 539 9.07 -26.04 34.16
C GLN A 539 9.72 -27.15 35.01
N ALA A 540 9.85 -26.91 36.31
CA ALA A 540 10.28 -27.90 37.29
C ALA A 540 9.06 -28.52 37.98
N ILE A 541 8.99 -29.84 38.02
CA ILE A 541 7.91 -30.62 38.65
C ILE A 541 8.56 -31.63 39.59
N ALA A 542 7.93 -31.97 40.72
CA ALA A 542 8.45 -33.02 41.61
C ALA A 542 8.68 -34.34 40.84
N GLY A 543 9.87 -34.92 40.96
CA GLY A 543 10.31 -36.01 40.11
C GLY A 543 11.62 -36.65 40.55
N ASN A 544 12.30 -37.34 39.62
CA ASN A 544 13.52 -38.11 39.89
C ASN A 544 14.76 -37.55 39.18
N GLY A 545 14.77 -36.26 38.84
CA GLY A 545 15.92 -35.60 38.23
C GLY A 545 16.08 -35.87 36.74
N LYS A 546 14.99 -36.02 35.99
CA LYS A 546 15.02 -36.19 34.52
C LYS A 546 14.83 -34.85 33.81
N ALA A 547 15.46 -34.70 32.65
CA ALA A 547 15.18 -33.59 31.73
C ALA A 547 14.48 -34.13 30.47
N SER A 548 13.45 -33.44 30.03
CA SER A 548 12.78 -33.70 28.75
C SER A 548 12.69 -32.42 27.94
N VAL A 549 12.62 -32.58 26.62
CA VAL A 549 12.80 -31.48 25.66
C VAL A 549 11.70 -31.51 24.61
N SER A 550 11.17 -30.35 24.28
CA SER A 550 10.17 -30.14 23.23
C SER A 550 10.46 -28.86 22.44
N GLY A 551 9.85 -28.73 21.25
CA GLY A 551 10.14 -27.63 20.32
C GLY A 551 11.42 -27.85 19.51
N VAL A 552 11.96 -26.76 18.94
CA VAL A 552 13.17 -26.77 18.08
C VAL A 552 14.49 -26.76 18.88
N ALA A 553 14.46 -27.28 20.11
CA ALA A 553 15.60 -27.25 21.00
C ALA A 553 16.69 -28.26 20.58
N PRO A 554 17.97 -27.83 20.50
CA PRO A 554 19.08 -28.73 20.22
C PRO A 554 19.30 -29.71 21.37
N ARG A 555 18.88 -30.98 21.17
CA ARG A 555 18.85 -32.02 22.22
C ARG A 555 20.21 -32.23 22.92
N GLU A 556 21.30 -32.17 22.17
CA GLU A 556 22.65 -32.31 22.73
C GLU A 556 23.02 -31.14 23.63
N ALA A 557 22.79 -29.89 23.21
CA ALA A 557 23.08 -28.71 24.01
C ALA A 557 22.22 -28.66 25.28
N VAL A 558 20.95 -29.08 25.21
CA VAL A 558 20.10 -29.20 26.40
C VAL A 558 20.66 -30.23 27.39
N LYS A 559 21.15 -31.38 26.89
CA LYS A 559 21.78 -32.40 27.73
C LYS A 559 23.02 -31.86 28.43
N VAL A 560 23.90 -31.17 27.70
CA VAL A 560 25.10 -30.54 28.26
C VAL A 560 24.73 -29.51 29.34
N ALA A 561 23.73 -28.66 29.08
CA ALA A 561 23.24 -27.68 30.05
C ALA A 561 22.72 -28.37 31.34
N PHE A 562 21.99 -29.47 31.20
CA PHE A 562 21.44 -30.22 32.33
C PHE A 562 22.49 -30.99 33.13
N ASP A 563 23.46 -31.61 32.47
CA ASP A 563 24.57 -32.31 33.13
C ASP A 563 25.44 -31.32 33.91
N TYR A 564 25.71 -30.14 33.32
CA TYR A 564 26.42 -29.07 34.02
C TYR A 564 25.62 -28.54 35.22
N PHE A 565 24.31 -28.31 35.04
CA PHE A 565 23.40 -27.89 36.10
C PHE A 565 23.41 -28.87 37.28
N LYS A 566 23.31 -30.19 37.02
CA LYS A 566 23.39 -31.20 38.07
C LYS A 566 24.70 -31.18 38.84
N ALA A 567 25.82 -31.05 38.13
CA ALA A 567 27.15 -31.06 38.74
C ALA A 567 27.45 -29.79 39.55
N ASN A 568 26.84 -28.65 39.19
CA ASN A 568 27.19 -27.34 39.75
C ASN A 568 26.05 -26.63 40.50
N ALA A 569 24.87 -27.23 40.62
CA ALA A 569 23.70 -26.63 41.27
C ALA A 569 24.00 -26.09 42.69
N SER A 570 24.77 -26.84 43.49
CA SER A 570 25.15 -26.43 44.86
C SER A 570 26.05 -25.20 44.91
N ARG A 571 26.80 -24.90 43.83
CA ARG A 571 27.61 -23.68 43.68
C ARG A 571 26.76 -22.47 43.34
N ILE A 572 25.56 -22.68 42.78
CA ILE A 572 24.60 -21.62 42.44
C ILE A 572 23.68 -21.36 43.64
N SER A 573 23.14 -22.42 44.27
CA SER A 573 22.47 -22.33 45.55
C SER A 573 22.37 -23.70 46.21
N ALA A 574 22.64 -23.76 47.52
CA ALA A 574 22.47 -24.96 48.32
C ALA A 574 21.00 -25.45 48.40
N SER A 575 20.03 -24.59 48.05
CA SER A 575 18.61 -24.95 48.01
C SER A 575 18.21 -25.74 46.76
N ILE A 576 19.04 -25.73 45.71
CA ILE A 576 18.73 -26.43 44.47
C ILE A 576 19.04 -27.91 44.65
N LYS A 577 18.01 -28.74 44.48
CA LYS A 577 18.12 -30.19 44.52
C LYS A 577 17.66 -30.79 43.20
N PRO A 578 18.55 -30.89 42.19
CA PRO A 578 18.18 -31.34 40.85
C PRO A 578 17.61 -32.75 40.80
N GLY A 579 17.96 -33.60 41.77
CA GLY A 579 17.48 -35.00 41.84
C GLY A 579 16.03 -35.15 42.30
N GLU A 580 15.44 -34.13 42.93
CA GLU A 580 14.06 -34.17 43.45
C GLU A 580 13.03 -33.63 42.43
N HIS A 581 13.48 -33.13 41.27
CA HIS A 581 12.63 -32.46 40.29
C HIS A 581 12.91 -32.95 38.87
N ASP A 582 11.87 -33.20 38.10
CA ASP A 582 11.95 -33.36 36.65
C ASP A 582 11.78 -32.00 35.96
N PHE A 583 12.57 -31.76 34.92
CA PHE A 583 12.63 -30.49 34.18
C PHE A 583 12.11 -30.68 32.76
N HIS A 584 11.10 -29.91 32.39
CA HIS A 584 10.55 -29.89 31.04
C HIS A 584 10.99 -28.60 30.36
N LEU A 585 11.86 -28.71 29.35
CA LEU A 585 12.32 -27.59 28.55
C LEU A 585 11.55 -27.52 27.23
N HIS A 586 11.03 -26.34 26.93
CA HIS A 586 10.42 -26.01 25.66
C HIS A 586 11.16 -24.83 25.04
N LEU A 587 11.62 -24.98 23.80
CA LEU A 587 12.20 -23.87 23.04
C LEU A 587 11.22 -23.40 21.97
N LEU A 588 10.86 -22.13 22.06
CA LEU A 588 10.10 -21.41 21.06
C LEU A 588 11.05 -20.55 20.24
N GLU A 589 10.99 -20.74 18.94
CA GLU A 589 11.62 -19.84 17.98
C GLU A 589 10.64 -18.73 17.61
N LEU A 590 11.08 -17.48 17.68
CA LEU A 590 10.20 -16.32 17.44
C LEU A 590 10.35 -15.71 16.05
N GLN A 591 11.39 -16.10 15.29
CA GLN A 591 11.78 -15.44 14.02
C GLN A 591 12.13 -16.39 12.86
N HIS A 592 11.85 -17.70 12.98
CA HIS A 592 12.03 -18.71 11.90
C HIS A 592 13.44 -18.73 11.23
N THR A 593 14.48 -18.53 12.01
CA THR A 593 15.90 -18.66 11.64
C THR A 593 16.44 -20.10 11.67
N GLY A 594 15.69 -21.08 12.16
CA GLY A 594 16.06 -22.48 12.36
C GLY A 594 16.56 -22.79 13.78
N THR A 595 17.13 -23.98 13.98
CA THR A 595 17.66 -24.43 15.27
C THR A 595 18.80 -23.51 15.76
N PRO A 596 18.81 -23.04 17.02
CA PRO A 596 19.88 -22.16 17.51
C PRO A 596 21.21 -22.93 17.58
N LYS A 597 22.28 -22.30 17.07
CA LYS A 597 23.64 -22.83 17.16
C LYS A 597 24.27 -22.68 18.56
N ALA A 598 23.84 -21.69 19.34
CA ALA A 598 24.31 -21.43 20.70
C ALA A 598 23.13 -21.47 21.68
N PHE A 599 23.19 -22.35 22.69
CA PHE A 599 22.05 -22.57 23.59
C PHE A 599 22.39 -22.98 25.02
N THR A 600 23.54 -23.61 25.24
CA THR A 600 23.85 -24.34 26.49
C THR A 600 23.78 -23.44 27.72
N LEU A 601 24.29 -22.21 27.63
CA LEU A 601 24.25 -21.24 28.73
C LEU A 601 22.81 -20.76 29.02
N ALA A 602 22.04 -20.43 27.98
CA ALA A 602 20.64 -20.05 28.13
C ALA A 602 19.82 -21.18 28.78
N GLY A 603 20.07 -22.43 28.38
CA GLY A 603 19.49 -23.61 29.02
C GLY A 603 19.83 -23.73 30.51
N LEU A 604 21.10 -23.53 30.89
CA LEU A 604 21.54 -23.56 32.30
C LEU A 604 20.82 -22.50 33.14
N ILE A 605 20.76 -21.26 32.67
CA ILE A 605 20.15 -20.15 33.42
C ILE A 605 18.64 -20.39 33.57
N ALA A 606 17.97 -20.91 32.53
CA ALA A 606 16.56 -21.26 32.61
C ALA A 606 16.30 -22.39 33.63
N LEU A 607 17.15 -23.42 33.67
CA LEU A 607 17.09 -24.49 34.69
C LEU A 607 17.27 -23.93 36.11
N CYS A 608 18.22 -23.02 36.32
CA CYS A 608 18.44 -22.37 37.61
C CYS A 608 17.25 -21.52 38.04
N SER A 609 16.71 -20.73 37.10
CA SER A 609 15.52 -19.90 37.32
C SER A 609 14.30 -20.72 37.70
N ALA A 610 14.06 -21.84 37.02
CA ALA A 610 12.98 -22.77 37.33
C ALA A 610 13.17 -23.44 38.70
N ALA A 611 14.38 -23.94 38.99
CA ALA A 611 14.68 -24.64 40.24
C ALA A 611 14.61 -23.74 41.48
N LEU A 612 14.90 -22.45 41.33
CA LEU A 612 14.81 -21.46 42.40
C LEU A 612 13.44 -20.78 42.49
N ALA A 613 12.52 -21.08 41.58
CA ALA A 613 11.26 -20.36 41.41
C ALA A 613 11.45 -18.82 41.35
N LYS A 614 12.56 -18.38 40.74
CA LYS A 614 12.94 -16.96 40.66
C LYS A 614 13.05 -16.52 39.21
N SER A 615 12.27 -15.51 38.82
CA SER A 615 12.32 -14.90 37.50
C SER A 615 13.68 -14.23 37.25
N ILE A 616 14.15 -14.30 36.00
CA ILE A 616 15.28 -13.48 35.55
C ILE A 616 14.89 -12.00 35.50
N GLN A 617 15.90 -11.13 35.33
CA GLN A 617 15.67 -9.70 35.18
C GLN A 617 14.76 -9.38 33.97
N PRO A 618 13.80 -8.44 34.10
CA PRO A 618 12.94 -7.99 33.00
C PRO A 618 13.70 -7.55 31.75
N GLN A 619 13.16 -7.89 30.57
CA GLN A 619 13.70 -7.49 29.26
C GLN A 619 15.19 -7.83 29.05
N MET A 620 15.67 -8.88 29.71
CA MET A 620 17.03 -9.38 29.57
C MET A 620 17.14 -10.43 28.46
N VAL A 621 18.17 -10.28 27.64
CA VAL A 621 18.66 -11.29 26.70
C VAL A 621 19.96 -11.87 27.21
N VAL A 622 20.03 -13.19 27.27
CA VAL A 622 21.28 -13.92 27.55
C VAL A 622 22.01 -14.16 26.24
N LEU A 623 23.28 -13.80 26.16
CA LEU A 623 24.13 -14.07 25.00
C LEU A 623 25.34 -14.91 25.42
N GLY A 624 25.86 -15.70 24.48
CA GLY A 624 27.02 -16.56 24.66
C GLY A 624 26.64 -18.03 24.83
N ASP A 625 27.65 -18.89 24.87
CA ASP A 625 27.46 -20.33 25.04
C ASP A 625 28.46 -20.89 26.05
N MET A 626 28.34 -22.18 26.38
CA MET A 626 29.30 -22.86 27.25
C MET A 626 29.57 -24.30 26.83
N SER A 627 30.77 -24.79 27.13
CA SER A 627 31.13 -26.21 27.03
C SER A 627 30.66 -27.00 28.26
N LEU A 628 30.69 -28.34 28.18
CA LEU A 628 30.41 -29.22 29.33
C LEU A 628 31.34 -28.95 30.52
N GLY A 629 32.57 -28.48 30.29
CA GLY A 629 33.52 -28.11 31.33
C GLY A 629 33.27 -26.72 31.94
N GLY A 630 32.28 -25.98 31.44
CA GLY A 630 31.98 -24.62 31.88
C GLY A 630 32.85 -23.54 31.25
N THR A 631 33.57 -23.84 30.16
CA THR A 631 34.29 -22.82 29.39
C THR A 631 33.29 -21.97 28.61
N VAL A 632 33.34 -20.66 28.79
CA VAL A 632 32.47 -19.70 28.10
C VAL A 632 32.93 -19.47 26.67
N VAL A 633 31.97 -19.48 25.74
CA VAL A 633 32.17 -19.24 24.31
C VAL A 633 31.71 -17.84 23.94
N GLN A 634 32.53 -17.16 23.13
CA GLN A 634 32.28 -15.82 22.61
C GLN A 634 31.06 -15.78 21.68
N VAL A 635 30.32 -14.67 21.73
CA VAL A 635 29.17 -14.39 20.84
C VAL A 635 29.66 -14.12 19.43
N ARG A 636 29.07 -14.80 18.44
CA ARG A 636 29.31 -14.51 17.01
C ARG A 636 28.37 -13.39 16.54
N ASN A 637 28.83 -12.54 15.61
CA ASN A 637 28.08 -11.42 15.06
C ASN A 637 27.43 -10.54 16.13
N LEU A 638 28.24 -10.00 17.05
CA LEU A 638 27.73 -9.26 18.21
C LEU A 638 26.85 -8.06 17.81
N ALA A 639 27.27 -7.25 16.84
CA ALA A 639 26.50 -6.09 16.38
C ALA A 639 25.10 -6.47 15.87
N GLU A 640 25.01 -7.50 15.03
CA GLU A 640 23.72 -7.99 14.50
C GLU A 640 22.86 -8.60 15.61
N SER A 641 23.47 -9.36 16.53
CA SER A 641 22.77 -9.97 17.66
C SER A 641 22.16 -8.92 18.59
N LEU A 642 22.88 -7.82 18.84
CA LEU A 642 22.37 -6.70 19.63
C LEU A 642 21.28 -5.93 18.89
N GLN A 643 21.37 -5.80 17.56
CA GLN A 643 20.29 -5.19 16.80
C GLN A 643 19.01 -6.01 16.87
N VAL A 644 19.10 -7.34 16.71
CA VAL A 644 17.95 -8.24 16.85
C VAL A 644 17.38 -8.19 18.26
N ALA A 645 18.23 -8.14 19.29
CA ALA A 645 17.78 -7.99 20.67
C ALA A 645 17.01 -6.67 20.88
N PHE A 646 17.49 -5.56 20.31
CA PHE A 646 16.83 -4.26 20.41
C PHE A 646 15.46 -4.28 19.73
N ASP A 647 15.41 -4.76 18.49
CA ASP A 647 14.18 -4.89 17.70
C ASP A 647 13.16 -5.82 18.38
N ALA A 648 13.63 -6.86 19.09
CA ALA A 648 12.81 -7.77 19.88
C ALA A 648 12.27 -7.16 21.17
N GLY A 649 12.75 -5.98 21.60
CA GLY A 649 12.31 -5.27 22.81
C GLY A 649 13.17 -5.48 24.05
N ALA A 650 14.41 -5.96 23.90
CA ALA A 650 15.35 -6.09 25.00
C ALA A 650 15.86 -4.71 25.48
N LYS A 651 16.04 -4.56 26.79
CA LYS A 651 16.68 -3.40 27.42
C LYS A 651 17.93 -3.78 28.22
N ARG A 652 18.12 -5.08 28.48
CA ARG A 652 19.25 -5.64 29.21
C ARG A 652 19.91 -6.73 28.41
N ILE A 653 21.22 -6.76 28.44
CA ILE A 653 22.01 -7.83 27.81
C ILE A 653 22.98 -8.41 28.83
N LEU A 654 23.07 -9.74 28.87
CA LEU A 654 24.07 -10.47 29.63
C LEU A 654 25.10 -11.03 28.63
N LEU A 655 26.35 -10.56 28.72
CA LEU A 655 27.38 -10.77 27.71
C LEU A 655 28.63 -11.43 28.33
N PRO A 656 29.30 -12.39 27.65
CA PRO A 656 30.53 -12.95 28.18
C PRO A 656 31.67 -11.94 28.14
N MET A 657 32.56 -11.99 29.12
CA MET A 657 33.79 -11.19 29.13
C MET A 657 34.66 -11.42 27.89
N SER A 658 34.60 -12.62 27.29
CA SER A 658 35.30 -12.92 26.03
C SER A 658 34.77 -12.15 24.82
N SER A 659 33.55 -11.60 24.87
CA SER A 659 32.97 -10.78 23.79
C SER A 659 33.25 -9.28 23.92
N VAL A 660 33.97 -8.85 24.97
CA VAL A 660 34.34 -7.43 25.14
C VAL A 660 35.16 -6.91 23.97
N ILE A 661 35.99 -7.77 23.36
CA ILE A 661 36.81 -7.43 22.20
C ILE A 661 35.99 -7.05 20.95
N ASP A 662 34.73 -7.50 20.86
CA ASP A 662 33.85 -7.22 19.72
C ASP A 662 32.97 -5.99 19.93
N ILE A 663 32.92 -5.41 21.13
CA ILE A 663 32.10 -4.22 21.42
C ILE A 663 32.38 -3.06 20.44
N PRO A 664 33.64 -2.78 20.05
CA PRO A 664 33.92 -1.74 19.05
C PRO A 664 33.26 -1.96 17.68
N THR A 665 32.78 -3.17 17.37
CA THR A 665 32.05 -3.46 16.12
C THR A 665 30.59 -3.00 16.17
N VAL A 666 30.07 -2.70 17.37
CA VAL A 666 28.68 -2.30 17.60
C VAL A 666 28.56 -0.77 17.48
N PRO A 667 27.58 -0.23 16.75
CA PRO A 667 27.31 1.21 16.75
C PRO A 667 27.08 1.75 18.16
N GLY A 668 27.76 2.83 18.53
CA GLY A 668 27.68 3.39 19.89
C GLY A 668 26.26 3.76 20.33
N GLU A 669 25.45 4.27 19.41
CA GLU A 669 24.03 4.58 19.65
C GLU A 669 23.20 3.33 19.98
N LEU A 670 23.50 2.18 19.37
CA LEU A 670 22.81 0.92 19.65
C LEU A 670 23.23 0.38 21.01
N PHE A 671 24.53 0.36 21.30
CA PHE A 671 25.06 -0.15 22.56
C PHE A 671 24.54 0.65 23.77
N ALA A 672 24.40 1.97 23.62
CA ALA A 672 23.86 2.86 24.65
C ALA A 672 22.39 2.59 25.02
N LYS A 673 21.63 1.85 24.20
CA LYS A 673 20.22 1.49 24.49
C LYS A 673 20.09 0.36 25.50
N PHE A 674 21.18 -0.32 25.84
CA PHE A 674 21.18 -1.48 26.72
C PHE A 674 21.85 -1.20 28.05
N GLN A 675 21.27 -1.75 29.12
CA GLN A 675 21.99 -2.01 30.36
C GLN A 675 22.73 -3.35 30.24
N THR A 676 24.06 -3.27 30.11
CA THR A 676 24.93 -4.43 29.87
C THR A 676 25.49 -4.98 31.18
N SER A 677 25.40 -6.30 31.37
CA SER A 677 26.07 -7.03 32.44
C SER A 677 27.05 -8.03 31.84
N PHE A 678 28.26 -8.12 32.39
CA PHE A 678 29.29 -9.03 31.92
C PHE A 678 29.45 -10.22 32.85
N TYR A 679 29.75 -11.41 32.34
CA TYR A 679 30.05 -12.59 33.17
C TYR A 679 31.35 -13.29 32.78
N SER A 680 32.03 -13.88 33.76
CA SER A 680 33.30 -14.61 33.57
C SER A 680 33.11 -16.11 33.37
N ASP A 681 32.10 -16.69 34.01
CA ASP A 681 31.81 -18.12 33.99
C ASP A 681 30.29 -18.39 34.09
N PRO A 682 29.84 -19.63 33.82
CA PRO A 682 28.40 -19.93 33.79
C PRO A 682 27.67 -19.77 35.13
N VAL A 683 28.36 -19.91 36.26
CA VAL A 683 27.77 -19.73 37.60
C VAL A 683 27.53 -18.24 37.86
N ASP A 684 28.53 -17.41 37.57
CA ASP A 684 28.42 -15.94 37.62
C ASP A 684 27.31 -15.41 36.69
N ALA A 685 27.18 -16.00 35.48
CA ALA A 685 26.09 -15.67 34.56
C ALA A 685 24.70 -15.93 35.18
N ALA A 686 24.52 -17.06 35.87
CA ALA A 686 23.27 -17.39 36.53
C ALA A 686 22.92 -16.41 37.67
N PHE A 687 23.91 -16.04 38.51
CA PHE A 687 23.71 -15.05 39.57
C PHE A 687 23.25 -13.69 39.01
N LYS A 688 23.98 -13.19 38.01
CA LYS A 688 23.67 -11.91 37.35
C LYS A 688 22.31 -11.92 36.66
N ALA A 689 21.97 -13.00 35.96
CA ALA A 689 20.66 -13.13 35.31
C ALA A 689 19.49 -13.11 36.30
N LEU A 690 19.68 -13.71 37.48
CA LEU A 690 18.68 -13.77 38.55
C LEU A 690 18.64 -12.51 39.42
N GLY A 691 19.53 -11.54 39.20
CA GLY A 691 19.62 -10.31 40.01
C GLY A 691 19.89 -10.63 41.48
N VAL A 692 20.80 -11.56 41.74
CA VAL A 692 21.38 -11.81 43.07
C VAL A 692 22.78 -11.22 43.03
N GLU A 693 23.07 -10.26 43.92
CA GLU A 693 24.44 -9.78 44.18
C GLU A 693 25.16 -10.71 45.14
#